data_AF-A0A7V6LB60-F1
#
_entry.id   AF-A0A7V6LB60-F1
#
_cell.length_a   1.000
_cell.length_b   1.000
_cell.length_c   1.000
_cell.angle_alpha   90.00
_cell.angle_beta   90.00
_cell.angle_gamma   90.00
#
_symmetry.space_group_name_H-M   'P 1'
#
loop_
_entity.id
_entity.type
_entity.pdbx_description
1 polymer ?
#
loop_
_entity_poly.entity_id
_entity_poly.type
_entity_poly.pdbx_seq_one_letter_code
_entity_poly.pdbx_strand_id
1 'polypeptide(L)'
;MKRTTAIMLAVILVAAIAIGALISQKNTLVSEKDTLAQQVENLTGEVDSLNAKLKADEEEAKKLDDTEAEKEKIAEEKKVLEEKITELEEAAKANEEELKKLKAEAGVKGESLIALQNALEAAKLEKENVAEEKTALEEKITKLEEAAKANEEELKKLKAEAEVKGESLIALQNALEAAKLEKENIAEEKKVLEDKITEFEEAEKPDEKELKKLRAEAEVKGESLIALQNALEAAKLEKENVAEEKTALEEKITELEEAAKANEEELKKLKAEAKVKGESLIALQKGHEAVKLEKEALSTEKQALEDKASGLEETVKAKEEELSAKISALEENVAATEAELESAKESIALLQTEKEELEKAKAALEEELEAAENNLAAMKVELENVDTALSKAKEEKESESDDVAKVDSITILHTNDIHARVEGNDKNLIGYPLLVAIANEHRKEGEVLLLDAGDTLHGTSFANLTQGESIVEIMNLAGYDAMAPGNHDFNYGYDRLMELEKLMEFKLVNANIYIGEESAFAPVAILEKGGRKIAVVGVANPDMKSAIHPDRIKDLDFRNYNVLTPVVNNLKDETDAVIVLAHWGSDDAYVPNSSVLATIPGVDLVVDGHSHTSFEDIKQVEGAALIVSAGGHMSEIGRVEMRFTDDGVVCKASPISYEEAQKYTPDEDIAQLIANLKAKQEELLNTVIGKTEVFLDGERETNRTGETNLGNLATNALLWYSGADFAFTNGGGIRTSIDKGDITQGNIIEVFPFGNSVVIIEATGENILKAMEHGLSKYPETNGGFPQIGGGKLVFDPAKEAGSRVVEIEINGEAIEPDKKYTLVTNDFLAAGGDGYEMLKDCPLLRYQGTLDEAFIEYIRHIGVVNIDIEGRITHAEAEPYKVPETKVGP
;
A
#
# COMPACT_ATOMS: atom_id res chain seq x y z
N MET A 1 -0.49 49.81 135.26
CA MET A 1 0.83 49.53 134.66
C MET A 1 1.04 48.05 134.32
N LYS A 2 1.31 47.11 135.25
CA LYS A 2 1.65 45.71 134.86
C LYS A 2 0.66 44.99 133.92
N ARG A 3 -0.66 45.14 134.11
CA ARG A 3 -1.67 44.58 133.16
C ARG A 3 -1.67 45.25 131.78
N THR A 4 -1.42 46.55 131.72
CA THR A 4 -1.37 47.33 130.47
C THR A 4 -0.18 46.88 129.61
N THR A 5 0.98 46.67 130.23
CA THR A 5 2.21 46.23 129.55
C THR A 5 2.08 44.80 128.98
N ALA A 6 1.41 43.89 129.70
CA ALA A 6 1.20 42.52 129.24
C ALA A 6 0.27 42.44 128.03
N ILE A 7 -0.81 43.24 127.99
CA ILE A 7 -1.70 43.33 126.82
C ILE A 7 -0.96 43.93 125.63
N MET A 8 -0.14 44.97 125.84
CA MET A 8 0.65 45.60 124.78
C MET A 8 1.68 44.62 124.17
N LEU A 9 2.36 43.83 125.00
CA LEU A 9 3.26 42.76 124.53
C LEU A 9 2.54 41.64 123.79
N ALA A 10 1.34 41.23 124.24
CA ALA A 10 0.54 40.23 123.54
C ALA A 10 0.06 40.73 122.17
N VAL A 11 -0.39 42.00 122.07
CA VAL A 11 -0.76 42.63 120.80
C VAL A 11 0.44 42.78 119.86
N ILE A 12 1.61 43.15 120.38
CA ILE A 12 2.85 43.22 119.58
C ILE A 12 3.27 41.82 119.10
N LEU A 13 3.13 40.78 119.91
CA LEU A 13 3.49 39.40 119.51
C LEU A 13 2.51 38.85 118.46
N VAL A 14 1.20 39.08 118.62
CA VAL A 14 0.20 38.71 117.61
C VAL A 14 0.40 39.51 116.32
N ALA A 15 0.70 40.80 116.40
CA ALA A 15 1.05 41.61 115.24
C ALA A 15 2.34 41.12 114.56
N ALA A 16 3.38 40.73 115.30
CA ALA A 16 4.62 40.20 114.76
C ALA A 16 4.42 38.84 114.08
N ILE A 17 3.57 37.96 114.64
CA ILE A 17 3.20 36.68 114.01
C ILE A 17 2.37 36.92 112.74
N ALA A 18 1.40 37.85 112.78
CA ALA A 18 0.61 38.22 111.61
C ALA A 18 1.47 38.86 110.50
N ILE A 19 2.42 39.74 110.85
CA ILE A 19 3.39 40.33 109.92
C ILE A 19 4.33 39.26 109.37
N GLY A 20 4.79 38.31 110.19
CA GLY A 20 5.60 37.17 109.74
C GLY A 20 4.86 36.27 108.76
N ALA A 21 3.58 35.97 109.03
CA ALA A 21 2.72 35.22 108.13
C ALA A 21 2.46 35.99 106.81
N LEU A 22 2.19 37.30 106.87
CA LEU A 22 2.01 38.15 105.69
C LEU A 22 3.30 38.30 104.86
N ILE A 23 4.48 38.35 105.49
CA ILE A 23 5.77 38.35 104.79
C ILE A 23 6.03 36.98 104.15
N SER A 24 5.74 35.88 104.85
CA SER A 24 5.85 34.53 104.27
C SER A 24 4.92 34.38 103.06
N GLN A 25 3.65 34.76 103.20
CA GLN A 25 2.65 34.70 102.14
C GLN A 25 3.00 35.64 100.97
N LYS A 26 3.55 36.82 101.25
CA LYS A 26 4.10 37.72 100.22
C LYS A 26 5.27 37.07 99.49
N ASN A 27 6.17 36.39 100.18
CA ASN A 27 7.33 35.74 99.54
C ASN A 27 6.90 34.51 98.72
N THR A 28 5.91 33.73 99.17
CA THR A 28 5.29 32.66 98.37
C THR A 28 4.64 33.25 97.11
N LEU A 29 3.80 34.29 97.25
CA LEU A 29 3.17 34.97 96.12
C LEU A 29 4.17 35.65 95.17
N VAL A 30 5.34 36.09 95.66
CA VAL A 30 6.44 36.56 94.80
C VAL A 30 7.07 35.40 94.05
N SER A 31 7.37 34.27 94.69
CA SER A 31 7.89 33.09 93.98
C SER A 31 6.88 32.48 92.99
N GLU A 32 5.59 32.49 93.30
CA GLU A 32 4.51 32.09 92.39
C GLU A 32 4.37 33.09 91.25
N LYS A 33 4.48 34.41 91.51
CA LYS A 33 4.52 35.44 90.48
C LYS A 33 5.74 35.29 89.57
N ASP A 34 6.92 34.99 90.12
CA ASP A 34 8.15 34.84 89.34
C ASP A 34 8.12 33.51 88.54
N THR A 35 7.52 32.45 89.09
CA THR A 35 7.26 31.19 88.35
C THR A 35 6.22 31.39 87.25
N LEU A 36 5.14 32.13 87.53
CA LEU A 36 4.14 32.51 86.53
C LEU A 36 4.71 33.49 85.50
N ALA A 37 5.65 34.36 85.87
CA ALA A 37 6.35 35.21 84.92
C ALA A 37 7.25 34.38 84.00
N GLN A 38 7.98 33.39 84.54
CA GLN A 38 8.75 32.44 83.76
C GLN A 38 7.87 31.55 82.85
N GLN A 39 6.70 31.12 83.34
CA GLN A 39 5.72 30.38 82.53
C GLN A 39 5.08 31.26 81.47
N VAL A 40 4.78 32.53 81.76
CA VAL A 40 4.29 33.50 80.78
C VAL A 40 5.39 33.85 79.78
N GLU A 41 6.65 33.95 80.18
CA GLU A 41 7.80 34.18 79.29
C GLU A 41 8.05 32.97 78.38
N ASN A 42 7.97 31.75 78.90
CA ASN A 42 8.02 30.52 78.10
C ASN A 42 6.81 30.40 77.17
N LEU A 43 5.59 30.66 77.64
CA LEU A 43 4.38 30.67 76.80
C LEU A 43 4.38 31.82 75.79
N THR A 44 5.01 32.95 76.09
CA THR A 44 5.24 34.04 75.12
C THR A 44 6.29 33.60 74.10
N GLY A 45 7.35 32.89 74.50
CA GLY A 45 8.30 32.28 73.57
C GLY A 45 7.70 31.17 72.71
N GLU A 46 6.80 30.34 73.23
CA GLU A 46 6.04 29.35 72.48
C GLU A 46 5.00 30.00 71.57
N VAL A 47 4.32 31.06 72.00
CA VAL A 47 3.39 31.85 71.18
C VAL A 47 4.14 32.68 70.13
N ASP A 48 5.33 33.20 70.41
CA ASP A 48 6.17 33.90 69.43
C ASP A 48 6.80 32.92 68.46
N SER A 49 7.16 31.71 68.89
CA SER A 49 7.58 30.60 68.03
C SER A 49 6.42 30.11 67.15
N LEU A 50 5.23 29.94 67.72
CA LEU A 50 4.02 29.57 66.98
C LEU A 50 3.50 30.71 66.10
N ASN A 51 3.70 31.99 66.44
CA ASN A 51 3.38 33.13 65.58
C ASN A 51 4.45 33.34 64.51
N ALA A 52 5.72 32.99 64.77
CA ALA A 52 6.77 32.97 63.76
C ALA A 52 6.56 31.79 62.80
N LYS A 53 6.11 30.64 63.31
CA LYS A 53 5.72 29.49 62.50
C LYS A 53 4.43 29.77 61.74
N LEU A 54 3.37 30.28 62.38
CA LEU A 54 2.16 30.74 61.69
C LEU A 54 2.47 31.84 60.67
N LYS A 55 3.43 32.74 60.91
CA LYS A 55 3.87 33.71 59.89
C LYS A 55 4.69 33.09 58.77
N ALA A 56 5.49 32.05 59.05
CA ALA A 56 6.19 31.30 58.02
C ALA A 56 5.19 30.48 57.19
N ASP A 57 4.27 29.78 57.85
CA ASP A 57 3.14 29.05 57.26
C ASP A 57 2.17 30.01 56.55
N GLU A 58 1.98 31.26 57.00
CA GLU A 58 1.24 32.32 56.30
C GLU A 58 2.05 32.93 55.14
N GLU A 59 3.38 33.07 55.24
CA GLU A 59 4.23 33.44 54.09
C GLU A 59 4.36 32.30 53.09
N GLU A 60 4.24 31.05 53.51
CA GLU A 60 4.37 29.83 52.70
C GLU A 60 3.02 29.44 52.09
N ALA A 61 1.91 29.59 52.82
CA ALA A 61 0.55 29.55 52.27
C ALA A 61 0.25 30.77 51.40
N LYS A 62 0.82 31.95 51.69
CA LYS A 62 0.75 33.09 50.79
C LYS A 62 1.66 32.91 49.58
N LYS A 63 2.84 32.29 49.70
CA LYS A 63 3.57 31.81 48.52
C LYS A 63 2.79 30.74 47.79
N LEU A 64 2.00 29.90 48.46
CA LEU A 64 1.13 28.91 47.82
C LEU A 64 0.01 29.62 47.06
N ASP A 65 -0.74 30.55 47.66
CA ASP A 65 -1.75 31.39 47.01
C ASP A 65 -1.14 32.25 45.89
N ASP A 66 0.04 32.85 46.09
CA ASP A 66 0.74 33.65 45.08
C ASP A 66 1.26 32.72 43.96
N THR A 67 1.70 31.48 44.25
CA THR A 67 2.12 30.47 43.25
C THR A 67 0.92 29.80 42.58
N GLU A 68 -0.23 29.69 43.22
CA GLU A 68 -1.46 29.11 42.68
C GLU A 68 -2.20 30.15 41.84
N ALA A 69 -2.12 31.43 42.21
CA ALA A 69 -2.49 32.57 41.37
C ALA A 69 -1.48 32.82 40.24
N GLU A 70 -0.18 32.58 40.45
CA GLU A 70 0.83 32.63 39.39
C GLU A 70 0.71 31.39 38.48
N LYS A 71 0.25 30.24 38.97
CA LYS A 71 -0.11 29.05 38.19
C LYS A 71 -1.44 29.20 37.46
N GLU A 72 -2.46 29.83 38.04
CA GLU A 72 -3.67 30.24 37.31
C GLU A 72 -3.32 31.29 36.26
N LYS A 73 -2.47 32.27 36.58
CA LYS A 73 -2.00 33.27 35.63
C LYS A 73 -1.12 32.66 34.54
N ILE A 74 -0.24 31.71 34.85
CA ILE A 74 0.55 30.94 33.88
C ILE A 74 -0.35 29.97 33.11
N ALA A 75 -1.42 29.42 33.69
CA ALA A 75 -2.41 28.61 32.97
C ALA A 75 -3.30 29.44 32.05
N GLU A 76 -3.66 30.67 32.44
CA GLU A 76 -4.40 31.63 31.62
C GLU A 76 -3.48 32.25 30.54
N GLU A 77 -2.22 32.56 30.86
CA GLU A 77 -1.19 32.98 29.90
C GLU A 77 -0.79 31.83 28.96
N LYS A 78 -0.72 30.59 29.45
CA LYS A 78 -0.56 29.37 28.65
C LYS A 78 -1.79 29.14 27.77
N LYS A 79 -2.99 29.31 28.27
CA LYS A 79 -4.23 29.18 27.49
C LYS A 79 -4.33 30.28 26.43
N VAL A 80 -3.92 31.52 26.74
CA VAL A 80 -3.80 32.61 25.76
C VAL A 80 -2.66 32.36 24.77
N LEU A 81 -1.59 31.66 25.18
CA LEU A 81 -0.54 31.17 24.28
C LEU A 81 -1.02 29.99 23.42
N GLU A 82 -1.82 29.07 23.95
CA GLU A 82 -2.42 27.94 23.22
C GLU A 82 -3.51 28.43 22.26
N GLU A 83 -4.36 29.39 22.66
CA GLU A 83 -5.29 30.09 21.78
C GLU A 83 -4.54 30.87 20.70
N LYS A 84 -3.43 31.55 21.02
CA LYS A 84 -2.56 32.19 20.01
C LYS A 84 -1.80 31.23 19.14
N ILE A 85 -1.35 30.08 19.66
CA ILE A 85 -0.70 29.02 18.88
C ILE A 85 -1.74 28.42 17.94
N THR A 86 -2.97 28.18 18.39
CA THR A 86 -4.08 27.77 17.52
C THR A 86 -4.41 28.86 16.48
N GLU A 87 -4.49 30.14 16.84
CA GLU A 87 -4.66 31.23 15.87
C GLU A 87 -3.49 31.34 14.88
N LEU A 88 -2.25 31.06 15.32
CA LEU A 88 -1.05 31.04 14.48
C LEU A 88 -0.96 29.76 13.64
N GLU A 89 -1.49 28.63 14.09
CA GLU A 89 -1.59 27.36 13.36
C GLU A 89 -2.73 27.39 12.35
N GLU A 90 -3.85 28.06 12.66
CA GLU A 90 -4.92 28.38 11.72
C GLU A 90 -4.46 29.42 10.70
N ALA A 91 -3.71 30.45 11.10
CA ALA A 91 -3.07 31.39 10.18
C ALA A 91 -1.96 30.73 9.36
N ALA A 92 -1.20 29.79 9.92
CA ALA A 92 -0.20 29.01 9.19
C ALA A 92 -0.88 28.05 8.20
N LYS A 93 -1.97 27.39 8.56
CA LYS A 93 -2.80 26.60 7.64
C LYS A 93 -3.42 27.46 6.54
N ALA A 94 -3.94 28.64 6.86
CA ALA A 94 -4.46 29.58 5.88
C ALA A 94 -3.36 30.07 4.92
N ASN A 95 -2.17 30.39 5.46
CA ASN A 95 -1.00 30.75 4.66
C ASN A 95 -0.42 29.55 3.88
N GLU A 96 -0.55 28.32 4.36
CA GLU A 96 -0.18 27.09 3.63
C GLU A 96 -1.19 26.75 2.54
N GLU A 97 -2.48 26.98 2.74
CA GLU A 97 -3.50 26.90 1.69
C GLU A 97 -3.31 28.02 0.66
N GLU A 98 -3.00 29.24 1.08
CA GLU A 98 -2.67 30.34 0.19
C GLU A 98 -1.34 30.09 -0.54
N LEU A 99 -0.35 29.48 0.12
CA LEU A 99 0.90 29.04 -0.52
C LEU A 99 0.67 27.86 -1.48
N LYS A 100 -0.21 26.90 -1.17
CA LYS A 100 -0.64 25.82 -2.08
C LYS A 100 -1.36 26.41 -3.29
N LYS A 101 -2.22 27.39 -3.08
CA LYS A 101 -2.96 28.11 -4.13
C LYS A 101 -2.04 28.96 -5.01
N LEU A 102 -1.09 29.70 -4.42
CA LEU A 102 -0.08 30.47 -5.14
C LEU A 102 0.92 29.56 -5.88
N LYS A 103 1.29 28.39 -5.31
CA LYS A 103 2.09 27.36 -6.00
C LYS A 103 1.32 26.73 -7.17
N ALA A 104 0.04 26.43 -7.00
CA ALA A 104 -0.83 25.93 -8.07
C ALA A 104 -0.97 26.98 -9.19
N GLU A 105 -1.19 28.26 -8.84
CA GLU A 105 -1.25 29.35 -9.80
C GLU A 105 0.10 29.62 -10.49
N ALA A 106 1.24 29.47 -9.80
CA ALA A 106 2.56 29.62 -10.39
C ALA A 106 2.90 28.46 -11.35
N GLY A 107 2.57 27.22 -10.99
CA GLY A 107 2.75 26.04 -11.85
C GLY A 107 1.99 26.16 -13.18
N VAL A 108 0.70 26.49 -13.11
CA VAL A 108 -0.16 26.68 -14.30
C VAL A 108 0.34 27.82 -15.20
N LYS A 109 0.91 28.89 -14.64
CA LYS A 109 1.45 30.03 -15.40
C LYS A 109 2.79 29.69 -16.08
N GLY A 110 3.65 28.88 -15.46
CA GLY A 110 4.93 28.44 -16.02
C GLY A 110 4.79 27.53 -17.24
N GLU A 111 3.92 26.51 -17.16
CA GLU A 111 3.64 25.61 -18.29
C GLU A 111 2.99 26.35 -19.46
N SER A 112 2.12 27.32 -19.17
CA SER A 112 1.51 28.20 -20.17
C SER A 112 2.55 29.03 -20.94
N LEU A 113 3.61 29.50 -20.27
CA LEU A 113 4.70 30.25 -20.89
C LEU A 113 5.49 29.38 -21.88
N ILE A 114 5.82 28.14 -21.47
CA ILE A 114 6.55 27.17 -22.31
C ILE A 114 5.69 26.74 -23.51
N ALA A 115 4.39 26.51 -23.31
CA ALA A 115 3.47 26.21 -24.40
C ALA A 115 3.34 27.36 -25.42
N LEU A 116 3.32 28.61 -24.95
CA LEU A 116 3.33 29.80 -25.83
C LEU A 116 4.65 29.95 -26.58
N GLN A 117 5.80 29.70 -25.93
CA GLN A 117 7.11 29.72 -26.59
C GLN A 117 7.22 28.63 -27.67
N ASN A 118 6.78 27.40 -27.38
CA ASN A 118 6.78 26.30 -28.35
C ASN A 118 5.82 26.56 -29.53
N ALA A 119 4.67 27.20 -29.30
CA ALA A 119 3.76 27.62 -30.36
C ALA A 119 4.34 28.73 -31.25
N LEU A 120 5.19 29.61 -30.70
CA LEU A 120 5.94 30.60 -31.48
C LEU A 120 6.95 29.93 -32.42
N GLU A 121 7.68 28.94 -31.90
CA GLU A 121 8.71 28.23 -32.63
C GLU A 121 8.13 27.38 -33.78
N ALA A 122 6.99 26.71 -33.54
CA ALA A 122 6.27 25.96 -34.56
C ALA A 122 5.77 26.87 -35.72
N ALA A 123 5.29 28.08 -35.43
CA ALA A 123 4.84 29.02 -36.45
C ALA A 123 5.98 29.55 -37.34
N LYS A 124 7.20 29.67 -36.80
CA LYS A 124 8.41 30.01 -37.59
C LYS A 124 8.81 28.86 -38.51
N LEU A 125 8.75 27.62 -38.02
CA LEU A 125 9.10 26.43 -38.80
C LEU A 125 8.13 26.20 -39.99
N GLU A 126 6.83 26.42 -39.79
CA GLU A 126 5.84 26.31 -40.88
C GLU A 126 6.08 27.34 -41.99
N LYS A 127 6.52 28.56 -41.64
CA LYS A 127 6.96 29.58 -42.60
C LYS A 127 8.22 29.16 -43.38
N GLU A 128 9.19 28.53 -42.71
CA GLU A 128 10.45 28.09 -43.33
C GLU A 128 10.21 26.97 -44.35
N ASN A 129 9.38 25.96 -44.00
CA ASN A 129 9.00 24.87 -44.91
C ASN A 129 8.34 25.36 -46.22
N VAL A 130 7.47 26.37 -46.15
CA VAL A 130 6.82 26.95 -47.35
C VAL A 130 7.83 27.70 -48.24
N ALA A 131 8.88 28.27 -47.66
CA ALA A 131 9.97 28.88 -48.43
C ALA A 131 10.85 27.81 -49.13
N GLU A 132 11.05 26.65 -48.50
CA GLU A 132 11.74 25.51 -49.12
C GLU A 132 10.94 24.91 -50.29
N GLU A 133 9.63 24.69 -50.13
CA GLU A 133 8.74 24.19 -51.21
C GLU A 133 8.77 25.11 -52.44
N LYS A 134 8.72 26.44 -52.22
CA LYS A 134 8.86 27.44 -53.29
C LYS A 134 10.21 27.28 -54.01
N THR A 135 11.30 27.16 -53.26
CA THR A 135 12.66 27.05 -53.80
C THR A 135 12.82 25.77 -54.63
N ALA A 136 12.27 24.65 -54.16
CA ALA A 136 12.29 23.37 -54.88
C ALA A 136 11.51 23.43 -56.22
N LEU A 137 10.43 24.21 -56.29
CA LEU A 137 9.67 24.46 -57.52
C LEU A 137 10.42 25.37 -58.50
N GLU A 138 11.11 26.41 -58.01
CA GLU A 138 11.97 27.26 -58.84
C GLU A 138 13.16 26.48 -59.43
N GLU A 139 13.75 25.57 -58.65
CA GLU A 139 14.76 24.64 -59.16
C GLU A 139 14.20 23.67 -60.21
N LYS A 140 12.99 23.11 -60.01
CA LYS A 140 12.34 22.24 -61.00
C LYS A 140 12.11 22.96 -62.33
N ILE A 141 11.60 24.18 -62.30
CA ILE A 141 11.38 25.01 -63.50
C ILE A 141 12.72 25.25 -64.21
N THR A 142 13.77 25.63 -63.46
CA THR A 142 15.11 25.87 -64.03
C THR A 142 15.69 24.61 -64.68
N LYS A 143 15.62 23.46 -63.99
CA LYS A 143 16.10 22.16 -64.51
C LYS A 143 15.33 21.71 -65.76
N LEU A 144 14.04 22.01 -65.87
CA LEU A 144 13.24 21.72 -67.07
C LEU A 144 13.62 22.61 -68.26
N GLU A 145 13.92 23.90 -68.05
CA GLU A 145 14.41 24.80 -69.11
C GLU A 145 15.82 24.41 -69.60
N GLU A 146 16.67 23.93 -68.70
CA GLU A 146 18.01 23.41 -69.04
C GLU A 146 17.92 22.06 -69.77
N ALA A 147 17.06 21.14 -69.31
CA ALA A 147 16.83 19.86 -69.98
C ALA A 147 16.26 20.02 -71.39
N ALA A 148 15.37 21.00 -71.62
CA ALA A 148 14.86 21.32 -72.95
C ALA A 148 15.97 21.75 -73.92
N LYS A 149 16.94 22.57 -73.46
CA LYS A 149 18.13 22.95 -74.25
C LYS A 149 19.08 21.77 -74.47
N ALA A 150 19.32 20.95 -73.44
CA ALA A 150 20.23 19.80 -73.52
C ALA A 150 19.75 18.79 -74.58
N ASN A 151 18.45 18.46 -74.57
CA ASN A 151 17.83 17.57 -75.56
C ASN A 151 17.95 18.12 -77.01
N GLU A 152 17.94 19.43 -77.19
CA GLU A 152 18.11 20.10 -78.50
C GLU A 152 19.56 20.02 -79.03
N GLU A 153 20.55 19.83 -78.15
CA GLU A 153 21.96 19.59 -78.49
C GLU A 153 22.26 18.09 -78.66
N GLU A 154 21.69 17.23 -77.80
CA GLU A 154 21.92 15.78 -77.85
C GLU A 154 21.33 15.14 -79.12
N LEU A 155 20.21 15.66 -79.62
CA LEU A 155 19.63 15.31 -80.93
C LEU A 155 20.52 15.69 -82.13
N LYS A 156 21.47 16.63 -81.96
CA LYS A 156 22.52 16.92 -82.95
C LYS A 156 23.69 15.94 -82.81
N LYS A 157 23.96 15.46 -81.59
CA LYS A 157 25.12 14.63 -81.24
C LYS A 157 24.90 13.15 -81.56
N LEU A 158 23.73 12.58 -81.27
CA LEU A 158 23.34 11.20 -81.61
C LEU A 158 23.19 10.93 -83.11
N LYS A 159 23.35 11.95 -83.97
CA LYS A 159 23.54 11.79 -85.42
C LYS A 159 24.98 11.45 -85.82
N ALA A 160 25.92 11.52 -84.89
CA ALA A 160 27.31 11.18 -85.09
C ALA A 160 27.72 10.03 -84.16
N GLU A 161 28.09 8.91 -84.79
CA GLU A 161 29.10 7.96 -84.34
C GLU A 161 28.72 6.97 -83.22
N ALA A 162 28.78 5.70 -83.62
CA ALA A 162 28.51 4.52 -82.82
C ALA A 162 29.79 3.95 -82.16
N GLU A 163 29.61 2.79 -81.53
CA GLU A 163 30.61 1.74 -81.24
C GLU A 163 31.32 1.64 -79.85
N VAL A 164 30.83 0.66 -79.07
CA VAL A 164 31.56 -0.57 -78.63
C VAL A 164 32.54 -0.55 -77.42
N LYS A 165 32.33 -1.53 -76.52
CA LYS A 165 33.19 -2.12 -75.43
C LYS A 165 33.32 -1.37 -74.08
N GLY A 166 32.68 -1.90 -73.03
CA GLY A 166 32.78 -1.42 -71.64
C GLY A 166 33.01 -2.47 -70.53
N GLU A 167 33.16 -3.76 -70.83
CA GLU A 167 32.93 -4.84 -69.85
C GLU A 167 34.11 -5.25 -68.95
N SER A 168 35.30 -4.63 -69.03
CA SER A 168 36.48 -5.10 -68.29
C SER A 168 37.06 -4.14 -67.23
N LEU A 169 36.47 -2.95 -67.03
CA LEU A 169 36.95 -1.96 -66.05
C LEU A 169 36.24 -2.06 -64.69
N ILE A 170 34.91 -2.28 -64.71
CA ILE A 170 34.03 -2.27 -63.52
C ILE A 170 34.42 -3.35 -62.50
N ALA A 171 34.87 -4.52 -62.97
CA ALA A 171 35.27 -5.64 -62.12
C ALA A 171 36.51 -5.35 -61.25
N LEU A 172 37.38 -4.39 -61.62
CA LEU A 172 38.55 -4.02 -60.82
C LEU A 172 38.31 -2.84 -59.87
N GLN A 173 37.35 -1.95 -60.19
CA GLN A 173 36.98 -0.85 -59.29
C GLN A 173 36.18 -1.37 -58.09
N ASN A 174 35.18 -2.23 -58.33
CA ASN A 174 34.33 -2.78 -57.26
C ASN A 174 35.13 -3.60 -56.22
N ALA A 175 36.24 -4.22 -56.62
CA ALA A 175 37.15 -4.94 -55.71
C ALA A 175 38.04 -4.03 -54.84
N LEU A 176 38.25 -2.77 -55.25
CA LEU A 176 39.06 -1.78 -54.53
C LEU A 176 38.22 -0.89 -53.61
N GLU A 177 36.96 -0.62 -53.96
CA GLU A 177 35.98 0.05 -53.09
C GLU A 177 35.68 -0.80 -51.84
N ALA A 178 35.38 -2.09 -52.02
CA ALA A 178 35.02 -3.00 -50.93
C ALA A 178 36.11 -3.11 -49.85
N ALA A 179 37.38 -3.19 -50.26
CA ALA A 179 38.53 -3.31 -49.36
C ALA A 179 38.90 -2.01 -48.60
N LYS A 180 38.28 -0.88 -48.92
CA LYS A 180 38.41 0.37 -48.15
C LYS A 180 37.32 0.49 -47.09
N LEU A 181 36.08 0.16 -47.45
CA LEU A 181 34.90 0.26 -46.59
C LEU A 181 35.04 -0.60 -45.32
N GLU A 182 35.59 -1.81 -45.44
CA GLU A 182 35.82 -2.72 -44.30
C GLU A 182 36.92 -2.22 -43.34
N LYS A 183 37.76 -1.26 -43.76
CA LYS A 183 38.84 -0.68 -42.93
C LYS A 183 38.39 0.56 -42.15
N GLU A 184 37.47 1.35 -42.69
CA GLU A 184 36.89 2.51 -41.97
C GLU A 184 35.97 2.04 -40.84
N ASN A 185 35.09 1.08 -41.08
CA ASN A 185 34.15 0.56 -40.08
C ASN A 185 34.84 0.04 -38.80
N ILE A 186 35.99 -0.64 -38.93
CA ILE A 186 36.75 -1.20 -37.78
C ILE A 186 37.51 -0.09 -36.99
N ALA A 187 37.77 1.07 -37.61
CA ALA A 187 38.42 2.19 -36.91
C ALA A 187 37.43 3.03 -36.09
N GLU A 188 36.16 3.06 -36.49
CA GLU A 188 35.13 3.91 -35.90
C GLU A 188 34.49 3.27 -34.65
N GLU A 189 34.22 1.96 -34.68
CA GLU A 189 33.76 1.19 -33.50
C GLU A 189 34.76 1.23 -32.32
N LYS A 190 36.07 1.26 -32.63
CA LYS A 190 37.11 1.35 -31.59
C LYS A 190 37.06 2.68 -30.83
N LYS A 191 36.83 3.78 -31.55
CA LYS A 191 36.81 5.13 -30.96
C LYS A 191 35.62 5.32 -30.01
N VAL A 192 34.45 4.79 -30.39
CA VAL A 192 33.22 4.85 -29.58
C VAL A 192 33.35 4.09 -28.24
N LEU A 193 34.25 3.11 -28.14
CA LEU A 193 34.55 2.40 -26.88
C LEU A 193 35.61 3.12 -26.03
N GLU A 194 36.61 3.76 -26.64
CA GLU A 194 37.66 4.53 -25.92
C GLU A 194 37.09 5.84 -25.34
N ASP A 195 36.16 6.51 -26.04
CA ASP A 195 35.50 7.72 -25.54
C ASP A 195 34.53 7.41 -24.36
N LYS A 196 33.77 6.30 -24.43
CA LYS A 196 32.84 5.87 -23.35
C LYS A 196 33.51 5.43 -22.06
N ILE A 197 34.71 4.86 -22.10
CA ILE A 197 35.43 4.46 -20.88
C ILE A 197 35.93 5.70 -20.12
N THR A 198 36.34 6.75 -20.84
CA THR A 198 36.78 8.02 -20.23
C THR A 198 35.62 8.75 -19.53
N GLU A 199 34.40 8.66 -20.07
CA GLU A 199 33.19 9.27 -19.50
C GLU A 199 32.73 8.61 -18.18
N PHE A 200 33.08 7.34 -17.94
CA PHE A 200 32.76 6.64 -16.69
C PHE A 200 33.82 6.80 -15.58
N GLU A 201 35.06 7.18 -15.91
CA GLU A 201 36.14 7.35 -14.91
C GLU A 201 36.15 8.73 -14.23
N GLU A 202 35.46 9.74 -14.77
CA GLU A 202 35.27 11.06 -14.11
C GLU A 202 33.99 11.14 -13.23
N ALA A 203 33.16 10.10 -13.21
CA ALA A 203 31.86 10.09 -12.53
C ALA A 203 31.86 9.56 -11.07
N GLU A 204 33.03 9.34 -10.44
CA GLU A 204 33.10 8.94 -9.03
C GLU A 204 33.15 10.13 -8.05
N LYS A 205 31.98 10.40 -7.44
CA LYS A 205 31.73 11.09 -6.13
C LYS A 205 31.60 12.63 -6.12
N PRO A 206 30.82 13.20 -5.19
CA PRO A 206 29.52 12.74 -4.65
C PRO A 206 28.46 13.87 -4.61
N ASP A 207 27.15 13.62 -4.65
CA ASP A 207 26.39 12.40 -5.00
C ASP A 207 25.12 12.83 -5.76
N GLU A 208 24.32 11.89 -6.27
CA GLU A 208 23.26 12.16 -7.24
C GLU A 208 22.03 11.22 -7.13
N LYS A 209 21.88 10.49 -6.03
CA LYS A 209 20.87 9.42 -5.93
C LYS A 209 19.44 9.91 -5.59
N GLU A 210 19.28 10.98 -4.81
CA GLU A 210 17.96 11.56 -4.51
C GLU A 210 17.37 12.39 -5.66
N LEU A 211 18.21 13.11 -6.42
CA LEU A 211 17.76 13.98 -7.51
C LEU A 211 17.20 13.20 -8.71
N LYS A 212 17.54 11.91 -8.84
CA LYS A 212 17.03 11.01 -9.88
C LYS A 212 15.65 10.40 -9.55
N LYS A 213 15.27 10.33 -8.26
CA LYS A 213 13.91 9.90 -7.87
C LYS A 213 12.89 10.99 -8.20
N LEU A 214 13.19 12.24 -7.80
CA LEU A 214 12.32 13.41 -7.99
C LEU A 214 12.14 13.87 -9.46
N ARG A 215 12.88 13.30 -10.42
CA ARG A 215 12.72 13.58 -11.86
C ARG A 215 11.90 12.53 -12.62
N ALA A 216 11.60 11.39 -12.00
CA ALA A 216 10.78 10.33 -12.62
C ALA A 216 9.28 10.42 -12.24
N GLU A 217 8.97 11.08 -11.12
CA GLU A 217 7.60 11.23 -10.60
C GLU A 217 6.85 12.46 -11.19
N ALA A 218 7.43 13.14 -12.19
CA ALA A 218 6.86 14.29 -12.88
C ALA A 218 6.15 13.93 -14.21
N GLU A 219 5.88 12.65 -14.45
CA GLU A 219 4.98 12.21 -15.52
C GLU A 219 3.53 12.15 -15.03
N VAL A 220 2.68 12.98 -15.67
CA VAL A 220 1.23 12.77 -15.83
C VAL A 220 0.38 13.10 -14.56
N LYS A 221 -0.67 13.93 -14.59
CA LYS A 221 -1.74 14.05 -15.60
C LYS A 221 -2.42 15.45 -15.56
N GLY A 222 -2.77 15.99 -16.74
CA GLY A 222 -3.55 17.24 -16.88
C GLY A 222 -4.45 17.18 -18.14
N GLU A 223 -5.70 16.77 -17.96
CA GLU A 223 -6.59 16.06 -18.90
C GLU A 223 -6.95 16.70 -20.27
N SER A 224 -6.34 17.81 -20.70
CA SER A 224 -6.59 18.35 -22.05
C SER A 224 -5.85 17.60 -23.18
N LEU A 225 -4.85 16.77 -22.84
CA LEU A 225 -4.04 16.05 -23.83
C LEU A 225 -4.80 14.92 -24.55
N ILE A 226 -5.70 14.22 -23.84
CA ILE A 226 -6.36 13.00 -24.34
C ILE A 226 -7.35 13.32 -25.49
N ALA A 227 -8.03 14.46 -25.44
CA ALA A 227 -8.89 14.90 -26.53
C ALA A 227 -8.10 15.22 -27.82
N LEU A 228 -6.88 15.74 -27.68
CA LEU A 228 -5.96 16.03 -28.78
C LEU A 228 -5.24 14.78 -29.30
N GLN A 229 -4.86 13.85 -28.42
CA GLN A 229 -4.32 12.54 -28.81
C GLN A 229 -5.36 11.71 -29.57
N ASN A 230 -6.61 11.65 -29.09
CA ASN A 230 -7.67 10.92 -29.81
C ASN A 230 -7.98 11.54 -31.19
N ALA A 231 -7.90 12.88 -31.33
CA ALA A 231 -8.00 13.54 -32.63
C ALA A 231 -6.79 13.26 -33.53
N LEU A 232 -5.60 13.11 -32.96
CA LEU A 232 -4.36 12.75 -33.66
C LEU A 232 -4.35 11.27 -34.09
N GLU A 233 -4.84 10.34 -33.27
CA GLU A 233 -5.04 8.93 -33.61
C GLU A 233 -6.05 8.77 -34.75
N ALA A 234 -7.18 9.47 -34.69
CA ALA A 234 -8.17 9.48 -35.76
C ALA A 234 -7.58 10.01 -37.08
N ALA A 235 -6.80 11.08 -37.04
CA ALA A 235 -6.12 11.64 -38.21
C ALA A 235 -5.00 10.73 -38.77
N LYS A 236 -4.32 9.93 -37.92
CA LYS A 236 -3.38 8.90 -38.36
C LYS A 236 -4.10 7.76 -39.08
N LEU A 237 -5.22 7.28 -38.54
CA LEU A 237 -6.03 6.21 -39.13
C LEU A 237 -6.63 6.64 -40.48
N GLU A 238 -7.11 7.89 -40.58
CA GLU A 238 -7.61 8.45 -41.84
C GLU A 238 -6.48 8.64 -42.88
N LYS A 239 -5.27 9.00 -42.45
CA LYS A 239 -4.07 9.04 -43.30
C LYS A 239 -3.63 7.65 -43.79
N GLU A 240 -3.79 6.61 -42.98
CA GLU A 240 -3.43 5.22 -43.32
C GLU A 240 -4.43 4.64 -44.34
N ASN A 241 -5.74 4.85 -44.13
CA ASN A 241 -6.78 4.51 -45.10
C ASN A 241 -6.57 5.22 -46.46
N VAL A 242 -6.18 6.51 -46.45
CA VAL A 242 -5.85 7.26 -47.67
C VAL A 242 -4.56 6.74 -48.35
N ALA A 243 -3.62 6.16 -47.60
CA ALA A 243 -2.42 5.53 -48.17
C ALA A 243 -2.75 4.19 -48.85
N GLU A 244 -3.69 3.41 -48.31
CA GLU A 244 -4.20 2.19 -48.97
C GLU A 244 -5.01 2.53 -50.24
N GLU A 245 -5.93 3.49 -50.19
CA GLU A 245 -6.65 3.96 -51.39
C GLU A 245 -5.71 4.52 -52.46
N LYS A 246 -4.66 5.24 -52.05
CA LYS A 246 -3.61 5.73 -52.96
C LYS A 246 -2.85 4.58 -53.62
N THR A 247 -2.48 3.55 -52.87
CA THR A 247 -1.76 2.37 -53.41
C THR A 247 -2.63 1.63 -54.43
N ALA A 248 -3.93 1.44 -54.14
CA ALA A 248 -4.90 0.86 -55.06
C ALA A 248 -5.17 1.74 -56.31
N LEU A 249 -4.96 3.06 -56.21
CA LEU A 249 -5.00 3.98 -57.36
C LEU A 249 -3.72 3.94 -58.19
N GLU A 250 -2.55 3.81 -57.59
CA GLU A 250 -1.25 3.72 -58.27
C GLU A 250 -1.12 2.41 -59.08
N GLU A 251 -1.59 1.28 -58.55
CA GLU A 251 -1.69 0.02 -59.33
C GLU A 251 -2.62 0.19 -60.55
N LYS A 252 -3.76 0.86 -60.37
CA LYS A 252 -4.76 1.07 -61.42
C LYS A 252 -4.33 2.08 -62.48
N ILE A 253 -3.50 3.06 -62.12
CA ILE A 253 -2.82 3.96 -63.05
C ILE A 253 -1.78 3.17 -63.86
N THR A 254 -1.04 2.26 -63.22
CA THR A 254 -0.05 1.42 -63.89
C THR A 254 -0.69 0.51 -64.95
N GLU A 255 -1.82 -0.15 -64.64
CA GLU A 255 -2.58 -0.93 -65.64
C GLU A 255 -3.05 -0.07 -66.84
N LEU A 256 -3.45 1.18 -66.59
CA LEU A 256 -3.89 2.10 -67.64
C LEU A 256 -2.73 2.64 -68.49
N GLU A 257 -1.54 2.83 -67.93
CA GLU A 257 -0.32 3.21 -68.66
C GLU A 257 0.20 2.10 -69.59
N GLU A 258 0.11 0.84 -69.17
CA GLU A 258 0.44 -0.30 -70.04
C GLU A 258 -0.56 -0.44 -71.19
N ALA A 259 -1.87 -0.27 -70.92
CA ALA A 259 -2.90 -0.23 -71.96
C ALA A 259 -2.72 0.96 -72.93
N ALA A 260 -2.23 2.11 -72.44
CA ALA A 260 -1.91 3.26 -73.28
C ALA A 260 -0.71 3.01 -74.21
N LYS A 261 0.38 2.39 -73.70
CA LYS A 261 1.55 2.00 -74.51
C LYS A 261 1.17 1.02 -75.63
N ALA A 262 0.32 0.03 -75.35
CA ALA A 262 -0.15 -0.92 -76.35
C ALA A 262 -0.91 -0.23 -77.51
N ASN A 263 -1.81 0.71 -77.19
CA ASN A 263 -2.53 1.49 -78.19
C ASN A 263 -1.62 2.45 -78.99
N GLU A 264 -0.55 2.98 -78.39
CA GLU A 264 0.36 3.90 -79.08
C GLU A 264 1.26 3.20 -80.13
N GLU A 265 1.65 1.94 -79.89
CA GLU A 265 2.33 1.11 -80.90
C GLU A 265 1.44 0.81 -82.11
N GLU A 266 0.15 0.49 -81.88
CA GLU A 266 -0.80 0.24 -82.96
C GLU A 266 -1.07 1.51 -83.80
N LEU A 267 -1.12 2.67 -83.16
CA LEU A 267 -1.26 3.97 -83.83
C LEU A 267 -0.01 4.35 -84.67
N LYS A 268 1.20 4.02 -84.20
CA LYS A 268 2.45 4.18 -84.97
C LYS A 268 2.45 3.30 -86.23
N LYS A 269 1.88 2.10 -86.16
CA LYS A 269 1.74 1.17 -87.29
C LYS A 269 0.82 1.71 -88.39
N LEU A 270 -0.33 2.27 -88.00
CA LEU A 270 -1.31 2.85 -88.93
C LEU A 270 -0.83 4.15 -89.61
N LYS A 271 0.07 4.92 -88.99
CA LYS A 271 0.61 6.18 -89.55
C LYS A 271 1.74 6.00 -90.58
N ALA A 272 2.26 4.78 -90.74
CA ALA A 272 3.28 4.48 -91.74
C ALA A 272 2.69 4.22 -93.14
N GLU A 273 1.43 3.78 -93.24
CA GLU A 273 0.80 3.54 -94.54
C GLU A 273 0.05 4.77 -95.07
N ALA A 274 0.61 5.27 -96.17
CA ALA A 274 0.12 6.36 -97.01
C ALA A 274 0.20 7.77 -96.41
N LYS A 275 0.61 8.70 -97.30
CA LYS A 275 -0.30 9.70 -97.89
C LYS A 275 -1.70 9.81 -97.24
N VAL A 276 -1.75 10.23 -95.98
CA VAL A 276 -2.43 11.46 -95.55
C VAL A 276 -1.45 12.25 -94.66
N LYS A 277 -0.53 12.97 -95.29
CA LYS A 277 0.50 13.78 -94.61
C LYS A 277 -0.11 15.01 -93.93
N GLY A 278 -0.68 14.82 -92.74
CA GLY A 278 -1.17 15.91 -91.87
C GLY A 278 -0.79 15.74 -90.40
N GLU A 279 -0.95 14.53 -89.86
CA GLU A 279 -0.99 14.34 -88.41
C GLU A 279 0.37 14.41 -87.70
N SER A 280 1.48 14.03 -88.34
CA SER A 280 2.81 14.10 -87.70
C SER A 280 3.29 15.53 -87.47
N LEU A 281 2.87 16.49 -88.32
CA LEU A 281 3.16 17.91 -88.11
C LEU A 281 2.31 18.47 -86.96
N ILE A 282 1.04 18.09 -86.93
CA ILE A 282 0.08 18.45 -85.88
C ILE A 282 0.49 17.87 -84.52
N ALA A 283 1.06 16.66 -84.46
CA ALA A 283 1.54 16.04 -83.23
C ALA A 283 2.76 16.79 -82.65
N LEU A 284 3.71 17.22 -83.49
CA LEU A 284 4.88 17.98 -83.07
C LEU A 284 4.51 19.41 -82.62
N GLN A 285 3.55 20.04 -83.31
CA GLN A 285 2.96 21.30 -82.85
C GLN A 285 2.18 21.14 -81.54
N LYS A 286 1.37 20.08 -81.39
CA LYS A 286 0.67 19.77 -80.14
C LYS A 286 1.61 19.49 -78.97
N GLY A 287 2.75 18.82 -79.20
CA GLY A 287 3.77 18.59 -78.16
C GLY A 287 4.44 19.90 -77.71
N HIS A 288 4.76 20.79 -78.64
CA HIS A 288 5.29 22.12 -78.31
C HIS A 288 4.26 22.99 -77.58
N GLU A 289 3.00 22.99 -78.02
CA GLU A 289 1.91 23.70 -77.35
C GLU A 289 1.60 23.08 -75.97
N ALA A 290 1.71 21.76 -75.80
CA ALA A 290 1.52 21.08 -74.52
C ALA A 290 2.60 21.47 -73.50
N VAL A 291 3.89 21.40 -73.87
CA VAL A 291 4.99 21.84 -72.98
C VAL A 291 4.88 23.33 -72.63
N LYS A 292 4.38 24.16 -73.57
CA LYS A 292 4.10 25.57 -73.31
C LYS A 292 2.92 25.76 -72.34
N LEU A 293 1.82 25.03 -72.53
CA LEU A 293 0.66 25.05 -71.63
C LEU A 293 0.99 24.49 -70.23
N GLU A 294 1.85 23.48 -70.16
CA GLU A 294 2.33 22.88 -68.91
C GLU A 294 3.28 23.84 -68.17
N LYS A 295 4.16 24.55 -68.90
CA LYS A 295 4.94 25.66 -68.35
C LYS A 295 4.06 26.83 -67.89
N GLU A 296 3.02 27.19 -68.64
CA GLU A 296 2.05 28.24 -68.24
C GLU A 296 1.23 27.79 -67.02
N ALA A 297 0.86 26.50 -66.92
CA ALA A 297 0.20 25.92 -65.75
C ALA A 297 1.12 25.93 -64.52
N LEU A 298 2.34 25.40 -64.62
CA LEU A 298 3.33 25.41 -63.53
C LEU A 298 3.74 26.83 -63.12
N SER A 299 3.76 27.79 -64.04
CA SER A 299 3.97 29.21 -63.71
C SER A 299 2.77 29.84 -62.99
N THR A 300 1.55 29.36 -63.26
CA THR A 300 0.33 29.81 -62.56
C THR A 300 0.25 29.18 -61.18
N GLU A 301 0.61 27.91 -61.05
CA GLU A 301 0.73 27.18 -59.79
C GLU A 301 1.84 27.76 -58.90
N LYS A 302 2.98 28.12 -59.49
CA LYS A 302 4.02 28.91 -58.80
C LYS A 302 3.45 30.22 -58.25
N GLN A 303 2.77 31.03 -59.07
CA GLN A 303 2.20 32.31 -58.60
C GLN A 303 1.18 32.09 -57.47
N ALA A 304 0.32 31.07 -57.58
CA ALA A 304 -0.63 30.73 -56.52
C ALA A 304 0.05 30.31 -55.21
N LEU A 305 1.21 29.65 -55.28
CA LEU A 305 2.02 29.31 -54.11
C LEU A 305 2.80 30.51 -53.56
N GLU A 306 3.26 31.43 -54.40
CA GLU A 306 3.86 32.71 -53.98
C GLU A 306 2.84 33.59 -53.25
N ASP A 307 1.61 33.69 -53.79
CA ASP A 307 0.52 34.44 -53.18
C ASP A 307 0.12 33.81 -51.82
N LYS A 308 0.01 32.46 -51.76
CA LYS A 308 -0.24 31.70 -50.53
C LYS A 308 0.87 31.89 -49.48
N ALA A 309 2.13 31.87 -49.91
CA ALA A 309 3.28 32.12 -49.02
C ALA A 309 3.23 33.53 -48.43
N SER A 310 2.89 34.56 -49.23
CA SER A 310 2.78 35.93 -48.73
C SER A 310 1.64 36.12 -47.72
N GLY A 311 0.48 35.48 -47.94
CA GLY A 311 -0.63 35.50 -46.99
C GLY A 311 -0.33 34.75 -45.69
N LEU A 312 0.44 33.66 -45.77
CA LEU A 312 0.95 32.96 -44.58
C LEU A 312 1.97 33.81 -43.83
N GLU A 313 2.85 34.55 -44.52
CA GLU A 313 3.81 35.46 -43.88
C GLU A 313 3.14 36.58 -43.07
N GLU A 314 2.09 37.23 -43.59
CA GLU A 314 1.32 38.22 -42.84
C GLU A 314 0.58 37.59 -41.66
N THR A 315 0.03 36.38 -41.84
CA THR A 315 -0.70 35.65 -40.78
C THR A 315 0.21 35.20 -39.64
N VAL A 316 1.40 34.67 -39.97
CA VAL A 316 2.43 34.29 -38.99
C VAL A 316 2.89 35.52 -38.22
N LYS A 317 3.23 36.62 -38.92
CA LYS A 317 3.69 37.85 -38.26
C LYS A 317 2.65 38.44 -37.30
N ALA A 318 1.37 38.44 -37.69
CA ALA A 318 0.29 38.88 -36.80
C ALA A 318 0.18 38.01 -35.54
N LYS A 319 0.39 36.69 -35.66
CA LYS A 319 0.46 35.78 -34.51
C LYS A 319 1.72 35.96 -33.67
N GLU A 320 2.89 36.20 -34.26
CA GLU A 320 4.13 36.48 -33.51
C GLU A 320 3.97 37.74 -32.63
N GLU A 321 3.37 38.80 -33.18
CA GLU A 321 3.08 40.04 -32.43
C GLU A 321 2.04 39.81 -31.31
N GLU A 322 0.99 39.00 -31.55
CA GLU A 322 0.00 38.63 -30.52
C GLU A 322 0.59 37.76 -29.39
N LEU A 323 1.44 36.79 -29.73
CA LEU A 323 2.07 35.89 -28.76
C LEU A 323 3.14 36.62 -27.94
N SER A 324 3.95 37.47 -28.57
CA SER A 324 4.94 38.29 -27.88
C SER A 324 4.30 39.23 -26.84
N ALA A 325 3.15 39.83 -27.17
CA ALA A 325 2.40 40.68 -26.24
C ALA A 325 1.85 39.88 -25.04
N LYS A 326 1.41 38.63 -25.25
CA LYS A 326 0.93 37.73 -24.19
C LYS A 326 2.06 37.24 -23.30
N ILE A 327 3.24 36.95 -23.86
CA ILE A 327 4.42 36.50 -23.11
C ILE A 327 4.89 37.61 -22.16
N SER A 328 5.08 38.85 -22.63
CA SER A 328 5.53 39.92 -21.72
C SER A 328 4.50 40.31 -20.66
N ALA A 329 3.20 40.17 -20.93
CA ALA A 329 2.16 40.33 -19.92
C ALA A 329 2.17 39.20 -18.86
N LEU A 330 2.65 38.01 -19.18
CA LEU A 330 2.85 36.92 -18.21
C LEU A 330 4.13 37.13 -17.39
N GLU A 331 5.24 37.53 -18.03
CA GLU A 331 6.52 37.84 -17.37
C GLU A 331 6.35 38.91 -16.27
N GLU A 332 5.61 39.98 -16.54
CA GLU A 332 5.36 41.07 -15.57
C GLU A 332 4.50 40.61 -14.36
N ASN A 333 3.62 39.62 -14.55
CA ASN A 333 2.82 39.04 -13.46
C ASN A 333 3.60 38.01 -12.64
N VAL A 334 4.48 37.22 -13.25
CA VAL A 334 5.34 36.25 -12.53
C VAL A 334 6.28 37.00 -11.57
N ALA A 335 6.90 38.09 -12.02
CA ALA A 335 7.78 38.90 -11.18
C ALA A 335 7.07 39.52 -9.95
N ALA A 336 5.76 39.80 -10.05
CA ALA A 336 4.97 40.28 -8.91
C ALA A 336 4.72 39.15 -7.88
N THR A 337 4.33 37.96 -8.34
CA THR A 337 4.10 36.80 -7.47
C THR A 337 5.40 36.28 -6.83
N GLU A 338 6.55 36.38 -7.49
CA GLU A 338 7.85 36.06 -6.90
C GLU A 338 8.22 37.00 -5.74
N ALA A 339 7.87 38.29 -5.82
CA ALA A 339 8.09 39.26 -4.74
C ALA A 339 7.18 39.01 -3.52
N GLU A 340 5.92 38.62 -3.76
CA GLU A 340 4.98 38.21 -2.70
C GLU A 340 5.44 36.91 -2.02
N LEU A 341 5.94 35.94 -2.80
CA LEU A 341 6.50 34.69 -2.29
C LEU A 341 7.75 34.92 -1.41
N GLU A 342 8.63 35.85 -1.76
CA GLU A 342 9.80 36.18 -0.94
C GLU A 342 9.39 36.87 0.38
N SER A 343 8.43 37.79 0.33
CA SER A 343 7.86 38.42 1.54
C SER A 343 7.18 37.41 2.48
N ALA A 344 6.56 36.35 1.93
CA ALA A 344 5.98 35.27 2.70
C ALA A 344 7.07 34.39 3.37
N LYS A 345 8.18 34.08 2.66
CA LYS A 345 9.33 33.37 3.25
C LYS A 345 9.96 34.15 4.41
N GLU A 346 10.14 35.46 4.27
CA GLU A 346 10.67 36.31 5.35
C GLU A 346 9.77 36.28 6.58
N SER A 347 8.44 36.28 6.39
CA SER A 347 7.48 36.15 7.49
C SER A 347 7.52 34.77 8.16
N ILE A 348 7.65 33.69 7.38
CA ILE A 348 7.79 32.32 7.91
C ILE A 348 9.10 32.16 8.69
N ALA A 349 10.21 32.71 8.20
CA ALA A 349 11.49 32.70 8.91
C ALA A 349 11.43 33.45 10.25
N LEU A 350 10.66 34.54 10.31
CA LEU A 350 10.41 35.27 11.56
C LEU A 350 9.65 34.40 12.57
N LEU A 351 8.57 33.74 12.13
CA LEU A 351 7.75 32.84 12.95
C LEU A 351 8.51 31.59 13.40
N GLN A 352 9.42 31.05 12.57
CA GLN A 352 10.31 29.95 12.95
C GLN A 352 11.31 30.39 14.03
N THR A 353 11.82 31.62 13.95
CA THR A 353 12.70 32.19 14.99
C THR A 353 11.94 32.38 16.31
N GLU A 354 10.70 32.89 16.25
CA GLU A 354 9.83 33.06 17.43
C GLU A 354 9.44 31.71 18.05
N LYS A 355 9.18 30.68 17.22
CA LYS A 355 8.99 29.30 17.67
C LYS A 355 10.23 28.73 18.37
N GLU A 356 11.43 28.93 17.82
CA GLU A 356 12.68 28.50 18.48
C GLU A 356 12.92 29.19 19.83
N GLU A 357 12.55 30.46 19.97
CA GLU A 357 12.63 31.17 21.25
C GLU A 357 11.59 30.64 22.25
N LEU A 358 10.38 30.30 21.80
CA LEU A 358 9.35 29.66 22.62
C LEU A 358 9.72 28.22 23.02
N GLU A 359 10.35 27.42 22.16
CA GLU A 359 10.85 26.09 22.50
C GLU A 359 12.01 26.16 23.53
N LYS A 360 12.89 27.16 23.43
CA LYS A 360 13.92 27.42 24.45
C LYS A 360 13.30 27.86 25.78
N ALA A 361 12.24 28.67 25.76
CA ALA A 361 11.50 29.05 26.96
C ALA A 361 10.76 27.85 27.58
N LYS A 362 10.17 26.97 26.76
CA LYS A 362 9.55 25.72 27.19
C LYS A 362 10.56 24.78 27.86
N ALA A 363 11.73 24.58 27.25
CA ALA A 363 12.80 23.76 27.82
C ALA A 363 13.30 24.33 29.16
N ALA A 364 13.43 25.65 29.29
CA ALA A 364 13.78 26.28 30.56
C ALA A 364 12.70 26.10 31.64
N LEU A 365 11.41 26.16 31.28
CA LEU A 365 10.30 25.85 32.17
C LEU A 365 10.22 24.36 32.53
N GLU A 366 10.64 23.46 31.65
CA GLU A 366 10.78 22.03 31.92
C GLU A 366 11.93 21.75 32.90
N GLU A 367 13.09 22.42 32.76
CA GLU A 367 14.17 22.38 33.77
C GLU A 367 13.74 22.99 35.13
N GLU A 368 12.98 24.09 35.14
CA GLU A 368 12.43 24.66 36.39
C GLU A 368 11.36 23.76 37.02
N LEU A 369 10.55 23.07 36.22
CA LEU A 369 9.59 22.07 36.69
C LEU A 369 10.32 20.85 37.25
N GLU A 370 11.34 20.32 36.57
CA GLU A 370 12.17 19.21 37.07
C GLU A 370 12.88 19.61 38.38
N ALA A 371 13.37 20.86 38.49
CA ALA A 371 13.92 21.38 39.74
C ALA A 371 12.86 21.52 40.84
N ALA A 372 11.63 21.92 40.51
CA ALA A 372 10.51 21.99 41.45
C ALA A 372 10.04 20.60 41.90
N GLU A 373 10.01 19.62 41.01
CA GLU A 373 9.69 18.22 41.30
C GLU A 373 10.79 17.54 42.11
N ASN A 374 12.07 17.82 41.84
CA ASN A 374 13.18 17.38 42.67
C ASN A 374 13.17 18.04 44.06
N ASN A 375 12.80 19.32 44.17
CA ASN A 375 12.57 19.97 45.46
C ASN A 375 11.35 19.39 46.19
N LEU A 376 10.26 19.08 45.48
CA LEU A 376 9.08 18.41 46.04
C LEU A 376 9.42 16.97 46.48
N ALA A 377 10.30 16.26 45.76
CA ALA A 377 10.84 14.97 46.15
C ALA A 377 11.74 15.10 47.38
N ALA A 378 12.60 16.12 47.46
CA ALA A 378 13.42 16.40 48.63
C ALA A 378 12.56 16.76 49.87
N MET A 379 11.51 17.57 49.69
CA MET A 379 10.55 17.90 50.76
C MET A 379 9.70 16.69 51.15
N LYS A 380 9.31 15.82 50.21
CA LYS A 380 8.69 14.52 50.50
C LYS A 380 9.65 13.62 51.28
N VAL A 381 10.94 13.59 50.93
CA VAL A 381 11.97 12.87 51.69
C VAL A 381 12.17 13.49 53.08
N GLU A 382 12.07 14.81 53.28
CA GLU A 382 12.05 15.40 54.62
C GLU A 382 10.77 15.06 55.40
N LEU A 383 9.60 15.07 54.75
CA LEU A 383 8.32 14.66 55.34
C LEU A 383 8.36 13.18 55.76
N GLU A 384 8.90 12.33 54.88
CA GLU A 384 9.13 10.90 55.09
C GLU A 384 10.22 10.66 56.13
N ASN A 385 11.22 11.54 56.29
CA ASN A 385 12.15 11.51 57.41
C ASN A 385 11.48 11.89 58.75
N VAL A 386 10.50 12.79 58.74
CA VAL A 386 9.68 13.13 59.92
C VAL A 386 8.74 11.97 60.27
N ASP A 387 8.10 11.33 59.28
CA ASP A 387 7.29 10.12 59.48
C ASP A 387 8.15 8.92 59.90
N THR A 388 9.36 8.79 59.35
CA THR A 388 10.39 7.81 59.75
C THR A 388 10.88 8.07 61.19
N ALA A 389 10.92 9.31 61.66
CA ALA A 389 11.18 9.62 63.07
C ALA A 389 10.00 9.24 63.98
N LEU A 390 8.77 9.22 63.44
CA LEU A 390 7.56 8.76 64.13
C LEU A 390 7.45 7.22 64.15
N SER A 391 7.84 6.54 63.07
CA SER A 391 7.80 5.06 62.93
C SER A 391 9.00 4.36 63.58
N LYS A 392 10.19 5.00 63.64
CA LYS A 392 11.35 4.50 64.43
C LYS A 392 11.09 4.36 65.93
N ALA A 393 9.97 4.88 66.45
CA ALA A 393 9.53 4.62 67.81
C ALA A 393 8.66 3.34 67.97
N LYS A 394 8.36 2.62 66.88
CA LYS A 394 7.48 1.45 66.86
C LYS A 394 8.07 0.19 66.23
N GLU A 395 9.01 0.30 65.30
CA GLU A 395 9.49 -0.85 64.50
C GLU A 395 10.99 -1.12 64.67
N GLU A 396 11.42 -1.38 65.92
CA GLU A 396 12.56 -2.28 66.17
C GLU A 396 12.07 -3.74 66.15
N LYS A 397 11.60 -4.21 64.98
CA LYS A 397 11.41 -5.64 64.72
C LYS A 397 11.24 -5.94 63.23
N GLU A 398 11.85 -7.05 62.82
CA GLU A 398 11.65 -7.75 61.54
C GLU A 398 12.17 -7.03 60.29
N SER A 399 13.46 -7.25 60.04
CA SER A 399 14.04 -7.32 58.68
C SER A 399 13.98 -8.78 58.20
N GLU A 400 13.39 -9.06 57.04
CA GLU A 400 13.80 -10.13 56.13
C GLU A 400 13.13 -9.96 54.75
N SER A 401 13.62 -10.68 53.75
CA SER A 401 13.39 -10.46 52.31
C SER A 401 12.03 -10.90 51.78
N ASP A 402 11.49 -10.17 50.80
CA ASP A 402 10.33 -10.58 50.01
C ASP A 402 10.68 -11.69 49.01
N ASP A 403 10.38 -12.95 49.37
CA ASP A 403 10.13 -14.01 48.40
C ASP A 403 8.72 -13.83 47.80
N VAL A 404 8.61 -13.49 46.52
CA VAL A 404 7.31 -13.45 45.82
C VAL A 404 6.81 -14.87 45.64
N ALA A 405 5.69 -15.21 46.28
CA ALA A 405 5.07 -16.54 46.16
C ALA A 405 4.66 -16.81 44.71
N LYS A 406 5.15 -17.93 44.13
CA LYS A 406 4.78 -18.36 42.79
C LYS A 406 3.30 -18.76 42.72
N VAL A 407 2.62 -18.40 41.64
CA VAL A 407 1.23 -18.84 41.40
C VAL A 407 1.13 -20.35 41.13
N ASP A 408 -0.01 -20.95 41.52
CA ASP A 408 -0.31 -22.37 41.29
C ASP A 408 -0.82 -22.65 39.86
N SER A 409 -1.30 -21.62 39.15
CA SER A 409 -1.78 -21.74 37.77
C SER A 409 -1.67 -20.44 36.98
N ILE A 410 -1.58 -20.56 35.66
CA ILE A 410 -1.67 -19.47 34.68
C ILE A 410 -2.74 -19.84 33.64
N THR A 411 -3.54 -18.88 33.21
CA THR A 411 -4.46 -19.04 32.09
C THR A 411 -3.73 -18.68 30.79
N ILE A 412 -3.65 -19.62 29.85
CA ILE A 412 -3.21 -19.34 28.49
C ILE A 412 -4.45 -19.09 27.65
N LEU A 413 -4.61 -17.87 27.13
CA LEU A 413 -5.49 -17.59 26.01
C LEU A 413 -4.68 -17.67 24.73
N HIS A 414 -5.27 -18.20 23.65
CA HIS A 414 -4.60 -18.22 22.36
C HIS A 414 -5.53 -18.07 21.18
N THR A 415 -4.95 -17.57 20.10
CA THR A 415 -5.52 -17.46 18.77
C THR A 415 -4.55 -18.05 17.75
N ASN A 416 -5.04 -18.28 16.55
CA ASN A 416 -4.30 -18.70 15.37
C ASN A 416 -5.18 -18.40 14.15
N ASP A 417 -4.56 -18.24 12.98
CA ASP A 417 -5.25 -18.13 11.69
C ASP A 417 -6.33 -17.03 11.71
N ILE A 418 -6.07 -15.90 12.38
CA ILE A 418 -7.02 -14.77 12.47
C ILE A 418 -7.29 -14.20 11.08
N HIS A 419 -6.32 -14.29 10.16
CA HIS A 419 -6.35 -13.75 8.81
C HIS A 419 -6.86 -12.30 8.73
N ALA A 420 -6.46 -11.45 9.69
CA ALA A 420 -6.90 -10.06 9.80
C ALA A 420 -8.44 -9.85 9.88
N ARG A 421 -9.24 -10.81 10.36
CA ARG A 421 -10.66 -10.60 10.68
C ARG A 421 -10.81 -9.85 12.01
N VAL A 422 -10.55 -8.54 12.00
CA VAL A 422 -10.39 -7.75 13.24
C VAL A 422 -11.68 -7.55 14.05
N GLU A 423 -12.83 -7.54 13.39
CA GLU A 423 -14.16 -7.36 14.00
C GLU A 423 -14.92 -8.69 14.05
N GLY A 424 -15.78 -8.83 15.07
CA GLY A 424 -16.75 -9.92 15.14
C GLY A 424 -17.96 -9.68 14.23
N ASN A 425 -18.81 -10.70 14.09
CA ASN A 425 -20.07 -10.59 13.36
C ASN A 425 -21.23 -11.25 14.14
N ASP A 426 -22.44 -11.24 13.59
CA ASP A 426 -23.65 -11.80 14.21
C ASP A 426 -23.83 -13.32 14.02
N LYS A 427 -22.82 -14.02 13.48
CA LYS A 427 -22.92 -15.41 13.02
C LYS A 427 -21.93 -16.35 13.69
N ASN A 428 -20.64 -16.04 13.59
CA ASN A 428 -19.56 -17.01 13.83
C ASN A 428 -18.16 -16.40 14.06
N LEU A 429 -17.98 -15.08 14.09
CA LEU A 429 -16.67 -14.45 14.31
C LEU A 429 -16.69 -13.61 15.59
N ILE A 430 -15.66 -13.76 16.44
CA ILE A 430 -15.60 -13.12 17.77
C ILE A 430 -14.99 -11.70 17.70
N GLY A 431 -13.84 -11.54 17.01
CA GLY A 431 -13.14 -10.26 16.88
C GLY A 431 -12.33 -9.83 18.12
N TYR A 432 -11.36 -8.93 17.91
CA TYR A 432 -10.48 -8.45 18.99
C TYR A 432 -11.23 -7.77 20.16
N PRO A 433 -12.29 -6.96 19.96
CA PRO A 433 -13.00 -6.35 21.08
C PRO A 433 -13.55 -7.36 22.11
N LEU A 434 -14.04 -8.52 21.67
CA LEU A 434 -14.51 -9.56 22.58
C LEU A 434 -13.37 -10.39 23.16
N LEU A 435 -12.33 -10.70 22.35
CA LEU A 435 -11.11 -11.37 22.84
C LEU A 435 -10.47 -10.59 24.01
N VAL A 436 -10.33 -9.27 23.86
CA VAL A 436 -9.71 -8.41 24.87
C VAL A 436 -10.61 -8.26 26.09
N ALA A 437 -11.93 -8.16 25.92
CA ALA A 437 -12.86 -8.19 27.05
C ALA A 437 -12.77 -9.49 27.87
N ILE A 438 -12.64 -10.65 27.20
CA ILE A 438 -12.45 -11.97 27.82
C ILE A 438 -11.09 -12.04 28.53
N ALA A 439 -10.01 -11.59 27.88
CA ALA A 439 -8.68 -11.53 28.48
C ALA A 439 -8.68 -10.62 29.72
N ASN A 440 -9.32 -9.45 29.65
CA ASN A 440 -9.44 -8.50 30.74
C ASN A 440 -10.34 -9.00 31.89
N GLU A 441 -11.29 -9.91 31.65
CA GLU A 441 -12.00 -10.59 32.73
C GLU A 441 -11.11 -11.64 33.41
N HIS A 442 -10.44 -12.51 32.66
CA HIS A 442 -9.54 -13.50 33.25
C HIS A 442 -8.32 -12.87 33.95
N ARG A 443 -7.81 -11.72 33.47
CA ARG A 443 -6.76 -10.90 34.14
C ARG A 443 -7.19 -10.37 35.52
N LYS A 444 -8.50 -10.36 35.85
CA LYS A 444 -9.01 -10.03 37.22
C LYS A 444 -9.00 -11.24 38.15
N GLU A 445 -9.05 -12.45 37.60
CA GLU A 445 -9.10 -13.72 38.34
C GLU A 445 -7.70 -14.27 38.63
N GLY A 446 -6.73 -14.00 37.75
CA GLY A 446 -5.35 -14.40 37.91
C GLY A 446 -4.47 -14.03 36.73
N GLU A 447 -3.30 -14.67 36.63
CA GLU A 447 -2.33 -14.42 35.58
C GLU A 447 -2.78 -14.98 34.22
N VAL A 448 -2.66 -14.17 33.17
CA VAL A 448 -3.00 -14.52 31.78
C VAL A 448 -1.81 -14.31 30.87
N LEU A 449 -1.50 -15.31 30.04
CA LEU A 449 -0.69 -15.16 28.83
C LEU A 449 -1.61 -15.20 27.61
N LEU A 450 -1.41 -14.32 26.63
CA LEU A 450 -2.13 -14.28 25.37
C LEU A 450 -1.15 -14.55 24.21
N LEU A 451 -1.35 -15.64 23.48
CA LEU A 451 -0.42 -16.14 22.46
C LEU A 451 -1.09 -16.23 21.08
N ASP A 452 -0.33 -15.99 20.01
CA ASP A 452 -0.82 -16.19 18.63
C ASP A 452 0.02 -17.21 17.85
N ALA A 453 -0.63 -18.20 17.23
CA ALA A 453 0.05 -19.26 16.48
C ALA A 453 0.25 -18.93 14.98
N GLY A 454 0.15 -17.67 14.58
CA GLY A 454 0.47 -17.20 13.23
C GLY A 454 -0.72 -17.13 12.28
N ASP A 455 -0.45 -16.64 11.06
CA ASP A 455 -1.43 -16.34 10.01
C ASP A 455 -2.43 -15.24 10.45
N THR A 456 -1.87 -14.15 10.97
CA THR A 456 -2.63 -13.06 11.61
C THR A 456 -2.43 -11.72 10.90
N LEU A 457 -1.24 -11.44 10.34
CA LEU A 457 -0.86 -10.13 9.78
C LEU A 457 -1.37 -9.88 8.35
N HIS A 458 -2.06 -10.83 7.73
CA HIS A 458 -2.58 -10.76 6.35
C HIS A 458 -3.98 -11.38 6.27
N GLY A 459 -4.79 -11.04 5.25
CA GLY A 459 -5.96 -11.86 4.86
C GLY A 459 -7.27 -11.09 4.68
N THR A 460 -7.34 -9.85 5.15
CA THR A 460 -8.37 -8.88 4.77
C THR A 460 -7.70 -7.62 4.25
N SER A 461 -8.42 -6.85 3.44
CA SER A 461 -7.92 -5.59 2.91
C SER A 461 -7.51 -4.60 4.01
N PHE A 462 -8.10 -4.68 5.20
CA PHE A 462 -7.71 -3.88 6.37
C PHE A 462 -6.24 -4.10 6.79
N ALA A 463 -5.71 -5.31 6.65
CA ALA A 463 -4.28 -5.58 6.84
C ALA A 463 -3.47 -5.34 5.57
N ASN A 464 -4.01 -5.72 4.40
CA ASN A 464 -3.30 -5.62 3.12
C ASN A 464 -2.95 -4.17 2.76
N LEU A 465 -3.82 -3.20 3.08
CA LEU A 465 -3.59 -1.77 2.83
C LEU A 465 -2.37 -1.22 3.57
N THR A 466 -2.09 -1.69 4.79
CA THR A 466 -0.98 -1.23 5.63
C THR A 466 0.15 -2.25 5.77
N GLN A 467 0.11 -3.31 4.95
CA GLN A 467 1.06 -4.42 4.97
C GLN A 467 1.30 -4.94 6.40
N GLY A 468 0.20 -5.27 7.10
CA GLY A 468 0.19 -5.85 8.45
C GLY A 468 0.28 -4.87 9.62
N GLU A 469 0.65 -3.60 9.39
CA GLU A 469 0.93 -2.63 10.47
C GLU A 469 -0.29 -2.37 11.38
N SER A 470 -1.47 -2.24 10.78
CA SER A 470 -2.72 -2.04 11.52
C SER A 470 -3.12 -3.24 12.38
N ILE A 471 -2.60 -4.45 12.09
CA ILE A 471 -2.82 -5.62 12.95
C ILE A 471 -1.85 -5.60 14.14
N VAL A 472 -0.60 -5.19 13.93
CA VAL A 472 0.37 -5.01 15.02
C VAL A 472 -0.12 -3.96 16.03
N GLU A 473 -0.65 -2.82 15.56
CA GLU A 473 -1.27 -1.80 16.45
C GLU A 473 -2.37 -2.40 17.34
N ILE A 474 -3.24 -3.26 16.78
CA ILE A 474 -4.32 -3.92 17.53
C ILE A 474 -3.79 -4.99 18.49
N MET A 475 -2.81 -5.80 18.07
CA MET A 475 -2.23 -6.85 18.92
C MET A 475 -1.43 -6.28 20.09
N ASN A 476 -0.76 -5.14 19.91
CA ASN A 476 -0.12 -4.41 21.01
C ASN A 476 -1.17 -3.99 22.06
N LEU A 477 -2.24 -3.30 21.64
CA LEU A 477 -3.29 -2.84 22.57
C LEU A 477 -4.06 -4.01 23.22
N ALA A 478 -4.21 -5.14 22.54
CA ALA A 478 -4.79 -6.36 23.10
C ALA A 478 -3.91 -6.99 24.21
N GLY A 479 -2.62 -6.68 24.22
CA GLY A 479 -1.64 -7.23 25.16
C GLY A 479 -1.35 -8.70 24.92
N TYR A 480 -0.98 -9.05 23.69
CA TYR A 480 -0.32 -10.34 23.40
C TYR A 480 1.04 -10.39 24.10
N ASP A 481 1.51 -11.59 24.44
CA ASP A 481 2.84 -11.82 25.03
C ASP A 481 3.83 -12.40 23.99
N ALA A 482 3.36 -13.28 23.09
CA ALA A 482 4.19 -13.84 22.00
C ALA A 482 3.37 -14.33 20.79
N MET A 483 4.04 -14.42 19.63
CA MET A 483 3.52 -14.88 18.34
C MET A 483 4.53 -15.81 17.65
N ALA A 484 4.08 -16.85 16.95
CA ALA A 484 4.88 -17.56 15.95
C ALA A 484 4.45 -17.14 14.53
N PRO A 485 5.37 -16.92 13.56
CA PRO A 485 5.00 -16.56 12.20
C PRO A 485 4.46 -17.76 11.42
N GLY A 486 3.26 -17.62 10.86
CA GLY A 486 2.69 -18.53 9.88
C GLY A 486 3.07 -18.16 8.43
N ASN A 487 2.59 -18.91 7.44
CA ASN A 487 2.88 -18.64 6.02
C ASN A 487 2.38 -17.27 5.55
N HIS A 488 1.18 -16.88 5.95
CA HIS A 488 0.56 -15.63 5.52
C HIS A 488 1.19 -14.40 6.18
N ASP A 489 1.94 -14.55 7.28
CA ASP A 489 2.74 -13.45 7.85
C ASP A 489 3.97 -13.10 6.96
N PHE A 490 4.37 -13.99 6.05
CA PHE A 490 5.38 -13.72 5.01
C PHE A 490 4.79 -13.14 3.70
N ASN A 491 3.49 -12.82 3.63
CA ASN A 491 2.88 -12.26 2.41
C ASN A 491 3.50 -10.93 1.97
N TYR A 492 4.10 -10.14 2.87
CA TYR A 492 4.79 -8.91 2.50
C TYR A 492 6.32 -9.07 2.38
N GLY A 493 6.83 -10.30 2.50
CA GLY A 493 8.25 -10.62 2.51
C GLY A 493 8.87 -10.60 3.92
N TYR A 494 9.97 -11.35 4.07
CA TYR A 494 10.73 -11.41 5.32
C TYR A 494 11.14 -10.02 5.84
N ASP A 495 11.65 -9.14 4.97
CA ASP A 495 12.11 -7.82 5.37
C ASP A 495 10.99 -7.00 6.02
N ARG A 496 9.77 -7.03 5.47
CA ARG A 496 8.60 -6.37 6.05
C ARG A 496 8.17 -7.01 7.37
N LEU A 497 8.23 -8.32 7.50
CA LEU A 497 7.97 -8.99 8.79
C LEU A 497 8.96 -8.55 9.87
N MET A 498 10.24 -8.34 9.52
CA MET A 498 11.27 -7.81 10.43
C MET A 498 11.19 -6.28 10.63
N GLU A 499 10.44 -5.54 9.82
CA GLU A 499 10.03 -4.16 10.13
C GLU A 499 8.88 -4.17 11.15
N LEU A 500 7.86 -5.01 10.93
CA LEU A 500 6.72 -5.18 11.82
C LEU A 500 7.16 -5.67 13.20
N GLU A 501 8.13 -6.59 13.31
CA GLU A 501 8.71 -7.06 14.58
C GLU A 501 9.16 -5.90 15.48
N LYS A 502 9.75 -4.85 14.89
CA LYS A 502 10.24 -3.67 15.64
C LYS A 502 9.11 -2.80 16.21
N LEU A 503 7.89 -2.98 15.71
CA LEU A 503 6.67 -2.34 16.19
C LEU A 503 5.89 -3.23 17.17
N MET A 504 6.23 -4.53 17.31
CA MET A 504 5.56 -5.45 18.22
C MET A 504 6.01 -5.20 19.67
N GLU A 505 5.05 -5.01 20.57
CA GLU A 505 5.30 -5.00 22.02
C GLU A 505 5.41 -6.42 22.61
N PHE A 506 5.02 -7.43 21.81
CA PHE A 506 5.10 -8.87 22.08
C PHE A 506 6.31 -9.54 21.39
N LYS A 507 6.54 -10.84 21.64
CA LYS A 507 7.70 -11.56 21.09
C LYS A 507 7.35 -12.42 19.87
N LEU A 508 7.90 -12.08 18.70
CA LEU A 508 7.92 -12.97 17.54
C LEU A 508 8.98 -14.07 17.74
N VAL A 509 8.58 -15.35 17.70
CA VAL A 509 9.48 -16.48 17.97
C VAL A 509 9.43 -17.54 16.87
N ASN A 510 10.60 -18.04 16.46
CA ASN A 510 10.73 -19.23 15.62
C ASN A 510 12.12 -19.88 15.75
N ALA A 511 12.16 -21.18 16.05
CA ALA A 511 13.39 -21.95 16.27
C ALA A 511 13.86 -22.78 15.06
N ASN A 512 13.10 -22.82 13.96
CA ASN A 512 13.36 -23.69 12.82
C ASN A 512 13.54 -22.98 11.47
N ILE A 513 13.41 -21.65 11.39
CA ILE A 513 13.71 -20.84 10.21
C ILE A 513 15.11 -20.22 10.36
N TYR A 514 15.94 -20.35 9.32
CA TYR A 514 17.34 -19.94 9.31
C TYR A 514 17.69 -19.07 8.10
N ILE A 515 18.67 -18.18 8.26
CA ILE A 515 19.38 -17.51 7.17
C ILE A 515 20.81 -18.08 7.15
N GLY A 516 21.09 -18.95 6.19
CA GLY A 516 22.31 -19.75 6.17
C GLY A 516 22.37 -20.70 7.38
N GLU A 517 23.20 -20.37 8.37
CA GLU A 517 23.34 -21.14 9.63
C GLU A 517 22.88 -20.37 10.88
N GLU A 518 22.48 -19.10 10.74
CA GLU A 518 21.96 -18.29 11.83
C GLU A 518 20.43 -18.38 11.87
N SER A 519 19.83 -18.38 13.07
CA SER A 519 18.37 -18.37 13.20
C SER A 519 17.81 -17.04 12.69
N ALA A 520 16.76 -17.10 11.87
CA ALA A 520 16.11 -15.92 11.29
C ALA A 520 15.31 -15.10 12.33
N PHE A 521 14.92 -15.75 13.43
CA PHE A 521 14.15 -15.16 14.52
C PHE A 521 14.75 -15.57 15.87
N ALA A 522 14.28 -14.94 16.96
CA ALA A 522 14.52 -15.47 18.30
C ALA A 522 13.87 -16.88 18.42
N PRO A 523 14.62 -17.94 18.81
CA PRO A 523 14.05 -19.28 18.88
C PRO A 523 13.09 -19.47 20.07
N VAL A 524 13.28 -18.68 21.12
CA VAL A 524 12.57 -18.80 22.40
C VAL A 524 12.34 -17.43 23.01
N ALA A 525 11.17 -17.20 23.59
CA ALA A 525 10.92 -16.14 24.57
C ALA A 525 10.74 -16.77 25.96
N ILE A 526 11.40 -16.24 26.98
CA ILE A 526 11.12 -16.61 28.38
C ILE A 526 10.28 -15.50 28.99
N LEU A 527 9.04 -15.82 29.34
CA LEU A 527 8.05 -14.91 29.90
C LEU A 527 7.95 -15.13 31.41
N GLU A 528 8.03 -14.05 32.20
CA GLU A 528 7.85 -14.11 33.65
C GLU A 528 6.42 -13.67 34.03
N LYS A 529 5.67 -14.55 34.71
CA LYS A 529 4.26 -14.31 35.05
C LYS A 529 3.92 -14.97 36.39
N GLY A 530 3.39 -14.22 37.36
CA GLY A 530 3.10 -14.74 38.70
C GLY A 530 4.28 -15.44 39.40
N GLY A 531 5.52 -14.99 39.16
CA GLY A 531 6.75 -15.62 39.66
C GLY A 531 7.17 -16.94 38.97
N ARG A 532 6.47 -17.36 37.90
CA ARG A 532 6.82 -18.50 37.05
C ARG A 532 7.59 -18.04 35.81
N LYS A 533 8.55 -18.84 35.36
CA LYS A 533 9.25 -18.68 34.08
C LYS A 533 8.68 -19.62 33.04
N ILE A 534 8.09 -19.09 31.98
CA ILE A 534 7.47 -19.87 30.91
C ILE A 534 8.27 -19.69 29.62
N ALA A 535 8.87 -20.75 29.09
CA ALA A 535 9.46 -20.70 27.75
C ALA A 535 8.36 -20.85 26.69
N VAL A 536 8.40 -20.00 25.67
CA VAL A 536 7.61 -20.11 24.44
C VAL A 536 8.57 -20.34 23.29
N VAL A 537 8.55 -21.53 22.70
CA VAL A 537 9.43 -21.99 21.61
C VAL A 537 8.66 -21.98 20.31
N GLY A 538 9.04 -21.12 19.36
CA GLY A 538 8.34 -21.00 18.08
C GLY A 538 8.73 -22.10 17.08
N VAL A 539 7.78 -22.56 16.25
CA VAL A 539 8.05 -23.49 15.14
C VAL A 539 7.04 -23.34 14.01
N ALA A 540 7.46 -23.58 12.76
CA ALA A 540 6.60 -23.53 11.58
C ALA A 540 6.78 -24.76 10.68
N ASN A 541 5.75 -25.20 9.96
CA ASN A 541 5.85 -26.34 9.05
C ASN A 541 6.76 -26.01 7.85
N PRO A 542 7.83 -26.80 7.55
CA PRO A 542 8.61 -26.60 6.33
C PRO A 542 7.83 -26.67 5.03
N ASP A 543 6.69 -27.38 5.00
CA ASP A 543 5.85 -27.54 3.81
C ASP A 543 5.07 -26.25 3.49
N MET A 544 4.89 -25.36 4.47
CA MET A 544 4.19 -24.07 4.27
C MET A 544 4.92 -23.13 3.30
N LYS A 545 6.21 -23.38 2.99
CA LYS A 545 6.94 -22.72 1.88
C LYS A 545 6.16 -22.78 0.57
N SER A 546 5.34 -23.82 0.36
CA SER A 546 4.54 -24.00 -0.86
C SER A 546 3.38 -23.00 -1.00
N ALA A 547 2.91 -22.42 0.11
CA ALA A 547 1.85 -21.40 0.15
C ALA A 547 2.39 -19.95 0.09
N ILE A 548 3.72 -19.78 0.14
CA ILE A 548 4.38 -18.47 0.14
C ILE A 548 5.03 -18.24 -1.23
N HIS A 549 4.97 -17.01 -1.75
CA HIS A 549 5.65 -16.66 -3.00
C HIS A 549 7.18 -16.83 -2.83
N PRO A 550 7.90 -17.61 -3.67
CA PRO A 550 9.30 -17.96 -3.43
C PRO A 550 10.23 -16.75 -3.19
N ASP A 551 10.06 -15.66 -3.93
CA ASP A 551 10.90 -14.45 -3.75
C ASP A 551 10.73 -13.77 -2.39
N ARG A 552 9.59 -13.96 -1.71
CA ARG A 552 9.30 -13.40 -0.38
C ARG A 552 10.10 -14.09 0.74
N ILE A 553 10.62 -15.29 0.47
CA ILE A 553 11.31 -16.17 1.43
C ILE A 553 12.61 -16.81 0.87
N LYS A 554 13.14 -16.30 -0.24
CA LYS A 554 14.22 -16.93 -1.04
C LYS A 554 15.51 -17.24 -0.26
N ASP A 555 15.79 -16.45 0.78
CA ASP A 555 16.98 -16.55 1.63
C ASP A 555 16.73 -17.36 2.93
N LEU A 556 15.50 -17.89 3.13
CA LEU A 556 15.07 -18.60 4.33
C LEU A 556 15.08 -20.13 4.19
N ASP A 557 15.78 -20.80 5.10
CA ASP A 557 15.76 -22.25 5.27
C ASP A 557 14.88 -22.67 6.45
N PHE A 558 13.66 -23.12 6.16
CA PHE A 558 12.75 -23.74 7.13
C PHE A 558 13.16 -25.22 7.29
N ARG A 559 13.74 -25.53 8.46
CA ARG A 559 14.27 -26.84 8.85
C ARG A 559 13.22 -27.66 9.59
N ASN A 560 13.35 -28.98 9.59
CA ASN A 560 12.37 -29.88 10.21
C ASN A 560 12.43 -29.83 11.76
N TYR A 561 11.34 -30.19 12.46
CA TYR A 561 11.15 -30.00 13.92
C TYR A 561 12.21 -30.64 14.83
N ASN A 562 13.05 -31.53 14.31
CA ASN A 562 14.18 -32.13 15.04
C ASN A 562 15.11 -31.09 15.70
N VAL A 563 15.16 -29.85 15.18
CA VAL A 563 15.92 -28.74 15.78
C VAL A 563 15.37 -28.26 17.12
N LEU A 564 14.10 -28.51 17.46
CA LEU A 564 13.51 -28.15 18.75
C LEU A 564 14.05 -29.00 19.90
N THR A 565 14.41 -30.27 19.66
CA THR A 565 14.85 -31.18 20.73
C THR A 565 16.03 -30.63 21.55
N PRO A 566 17.14 -30.15 20.96
CA PRO A 566 18.20 -29.51 21.75
C PRO A 566 17.76 -28.19 22.41
N VAL A 567 16.90 -27.40 21.78
CA VAL A 567 16.37 -26.14 22.36
C VAL A 567 15.56 -26.42 23.63
N VAL A 568 14.56 -27.30 23.55
CA VAL A 568 13.72 -27.72 24.69
C VAL A 568 14.54 -28.36 25.81
N ASN A 569 15.55 -29.18 25.48
CA ASN A 569 16.40 -29.80 26.50
C ASN A 569 17.22 -28.79 27.31
N ASN A 570 17.62 -27.65 26.72
CA ASN A 570 18.37 -26.61 27.44
C ASN A 570 17.50 -25.78 28.39
N LEU A 571 16.17 -25.76 28.20
CA LEU A 571 15.25 -24.94 29.00
C LEU A 571 14.79 -25.61 30.31
N LYS A 572 14.92 -26.94 30.41
CA LYS A 572 14.38 -27.75 31.52
C LYS A 572 14.79 -27.34 32.92
N ASP A 573 16.02 -26.84 33.08
CA ASP A 573 16.56 -26.40 34.36
C ASP A 573 16.40 -24.87 34.58
N GLU A 574 15.89 -24.14 33.58
CA GLU A 574 15.79 -22.66 33.57
C GLU A 574 14.34 -22.14 33.65
N THR A 575 13.35 -22.96 33.31
CA THR A 575 11.92 -22.59 33.23
C THR A 575 10.99 -23.52 34.02
N ASP A 576 9.88 -22.98 34.54
CA ASP A 576 8.80 -23.73 35.21
C ASP A 576 7.89 -24.50 34.21
N ALA A 577 7.82 -24.09 32.94
CA ALA A 577 7.11 -24.78 31.86
C ALA A 577 7.64 -24.42 30.45
N VAL A 578 7.41 -25.28 29.47
CA VAL A 578 7.72 -25.07 28.05
C VAL A 578 6.46 -25.23 27.18
N ILE A 579 6.07 -24.13 26.52
CA ILE A 579 5.06 -24.08 25.47
C ILE A 579 5.77 -24.11 24.12
N VAL A 580 5.33 -24.99 23.21
CA VAL A 580 5.65 -24.89 21.78
C VAL A 580 4.53 -24.11 21.10
N LEU A 581 4.86 -22.96 20.51
CA LEU A 581 3.94 -22.13 19.74
C LEU A 581 4.21 -22.42 18.25
N ALA A 582 3.25 -23.05 17.61
CA ALA A 582 3.43 -23.76 16.35
C ALA A 582 2.49 -23.22 15.27
N HIS A 583 3.04 -23.01 14.07
CA HIS A 583 2.26 -22.94 12.85
C HIS A 583 2.54 -24.22 12.05
N TRP A 584 2.06 -25.36 12.55
CA TRP A 584 2.45 -26.68 12.05
C TRP A 584 1.33 -27.43 11.33
N GLY A 585 0.11 -27.36 11.86
CA GLY A 585 -1.05 -28.09 11.35
C GLY A 585 -1.28 -29.40 12.11
N SER A 586 -2.52 -29.62 12.54
CA SER A 586 -2.92 -30.71 13.46
C SER A 586 -3.81 -31.79 12.82
N ASP A 587 -4.32 -31.56 11.61
CA ASP A 587 -5.16 -32.51 10.87
C ASP A 587 -4.35 -33.67 10.22
N ASP A 588 -5.00 -34.53 9.42
CA ASP A 588 -4.34 -35.64 8.71
C ASP A 588 -3.72 -35.23 7.35
N ALA A 589 -3.91 -34.00 6.87
CA ALA A 589 -3.35 -33.51 5.61
C ALA A 589 -1.85 -33.20 5.74
N TYR A 590 -1.42 -32.75 6.91
CA TYR A 590 -0.01 -32.52 7.24
C TYR A 590 0.64 -33.80 7.78
N VAL A 591 1.75 -34.24 7.18
CA VAL A 591 2.42 -35.51 7.55
C VAL A 591 3.93 -35.32 7.71
N PRO A 592 4.47 -35.29 8.94
CA PRO A 592 3.75 -35.41 10.22
C PRO A 592 2.97 -34.14 10.58
N ASN A 593 1.84 -34.29 11.26
CA ASN A 593 1.13 -33.20 11.92
C ASN A 593 1.74 -32.90 13.30
N SER A 594 1.22 -31.88 14.00
CA SER A 594 1.76 -31.34 15.26
C SER A 594 1.84 -32.33 16.43
N SER A 595 1.27 -33.53 16.29
CA SER A 595 1.50 -34.64 17.22
C SER A 595 2.98 -34.95 17.48
N VAL A 596 3.87 -34.76 16.49
CA VAL A 596 5.31 -34.96 16.69
C VAL A 596 5.92 -33.94 17.66
N LEU A 597 5.41 -32.70 17.68
CA LEU A 597 5.85 -31.63 18.58
C LEU A 597 5.50 -31.98 20.03
N ALA A 598 4.30 -32.50 20.26
CA ALA A 598 3.83 -32.92 21.59
C ALA A 598 4.62 -34.09 22.17
N THR A 599 5.28 -34.91 21.33
CA THR A 599 6.12 -36.02 21.78
C THR A 599 7.56 -35.63 22.13
N ILE A 600 7.95 -34.35 21.95
CA ILE A 600 9.30 -33.87 22.31
C ILE A 600 9.43 -33.86 23.84
N PRO A 601 10.38 -34.62 24.44
CA PRO A 601 10.45 -34.73 25.90
C PRO A 601 10.78 -33.40 26.57
N GLY A 602 9.86 -32.87 27.39
CA GLY A 602 9.98 -31.59 28.08
C GLY A 602 9.15 -30.45 27.49
N VAL A 603 8.27 -30.73 26.53
CA VAL A 603 7.17 -29.85 26.15
C VAL A 603 5.97 -30.14 27.04
N ASP A 604 5.31 -29.09 27.57
CA ASP A 604 4.13 -29.21 28.45
C ASP A 604 2.82 -28.85 27.73
N LEU A 605 2.90 -28.03 26.67
CA LEU A 605 1.79 -27.60 25.84
C LEU A 605 2.25 -27.35 24.40
N VAL A 606 1.45 -27.74 23.41
CA VAL A 606 1.57 -27.30 22.02
C VAL A 606 0.34 -26.44 21.69
N VAL A 607 0.59 -25.18 21.33
CA VAL A 607 -0.43 -24.27 20.77
C VAL A 607 -0.17 -24.21 19.27
N ASP A 608 -1.10 -24.68 18.45
CA ASP A 608 -0.94 -24.89 17.00
C ASP A 608 -1.95 -24.08 16.16
N GLY A 609 -1.65 -23.91 14.88
CA GLY A 609 -2.49 -23.25 13.87
C GLY A 609 -2.41 -23.96 12.52
N HIS A 610 -2.43 -23.20 11.42
CA HIS A 610 -2.22 -23.62 10.03
C HIS A 610 -3.35 -24.46 9.41
N SER A 611 -3.87 -25.45 10.13
CA SER A 611 -4.93 -26.35 9.66
C SER A 611 -6.35 -25.89 9.98
N HIS A 612 -6.52 -24.68 10.53
CA HIS A 612 -7.80 -24.09 10.94
C HIS A 612 -8.65 -25.00 11.84
N THR A 613 -8.01 -25.91 12.59
CA THR A 613 -8.67 -27.03 13.26
C THR A 613 -9.17 -26.61 14.64
N SER A 614 -10.46 -26.78 14.91
CA SER A 614 -11.02 -26.59 16.26
C SER A 614 -10.47 -27.64 17.23
N PHE A 615 -10.29 -27.27 18.50
CA PHE A 615 -9.70 -28.17 19.51
C PHE A 615 -10.38 -29.56 19.60
N GLU A 616 -11.70 -29.64 19.41
CA GLU A 616 -12.47 -30.89 19.52
C GLU A 616 -12.11 -31.92 18.44
N ASP A 617 -11.57 -31.49 17.29
CA ASP A 617 -11.20 -32.36 16.17
C ASP A 617 -9.72 -32.85 16.25
N ILE A 618 -8.92 -32.30 17.18
CA ILE A 618 -7.50 -32.63 17.33
C ILE A 618 -7.31 -34.00 18.00
N LYS A 619 -6.60 -34.90 17.30
CA LYS A 619 -6.24 -36.23 17.82
C LYS A 619 -5.09 -36.16 18.81
N GLN A 620 -5.44 -36.06 20.10
CA GLN A 620 -4.47 -36.08 21.21
C GLN A 620 -3.67 -37.40 21.27
N VAL A 621 -2.41 -37.32 21.66
CA VAL A 621 -1.53 -38.49 21.85
C VAL A 621 -1.42 -38.85 23.33
N GLU A 622 -1.73 -40.11 23.68
CA GLU A 622 -1.68 -40.59 25.07
C GLU A 622 -0.25 -40.50 25.65
N GLY A 623 -0.10 -39.75 26.75
CA GLY A 623 1.18 -39.55 27.44
C GLY A 623 2.11 -38.50 26.81
N ALA A 624 1.64 -37.75 25.82
CA ALA A 624 2.32 -36.58 25.25
C ALA A 624 1.79 -35.27 25.85
N ALA A 625 2.37 -34.14 25.44
CA ALA A 625 1.83 -32.81 25.76
C ALA A 625 0.42 -32.62 25.16
N LEU A 626 -0.39 -31.74 25.76
CA LEU A 626 -1.68 -31.36 25.20
C LEU A 626 -1.47 -30.53 23.93
N ILE A 627 -2.25 -30.82 22.87
CA ILE A 627 -2.26 -30.03 21.63
C ILE A 627 -3.55 -29.21 21.59
N VAL A 628 -3.45 -27.91 21.35
CA VAL A 628 -4.59 -27.00 21.24
C VAL A 628 -4.48 -26.12 20.01
N SER A 629 -5.61 -25.83 19.38
CA SER A 629 -5.79 -24.85 18.30
C SER A 629 -7.21 -24.26 18.44
N ALA A 630 -7.47 -23.10 17.85
CA ALA A 630 -8.67 -22.30 18.05
C ALA A 630 -9.44 -22.07 16.74
N GLY A 631 -9.57 -23.11 15.91
CA GLY A 631 -10.27 -23.04 14.64
C GLY A 631 -9.54 -22.10 13.67
N GLY A 632 -10.29 -21.19 13.04
CA GLY A 632 -9.73 -20.11 12.22
C GLY A 632 -10.63 -18.88 12.23
N HIS A 633 -10.09 -17.73 11.82
CA HIS A 633 -10.80 -16.45 11.73
C HIS A 633 -11.42 -15.93 13.05
N MET A 634 -10.91 -16.36 14.21
CA MET A 634 -11.55 -16.17 15.53
C MET A 634 -12.99 -16.74 15.60
N SER A 635 -13.20 -17.96 15.10
CA SER A 635 -14.45 -18.73 15.33
C SER A 635 -14.62 -19.19 16.78
N GLU A 636 -13.50 -19.43 17.46
CA GLU A 636 -13.39 -19.75 18.88
C GLU A 636 -12.15 -19.04 19.44
N ILE A 637 -12.06 -18.96 20.77
CA ILE A 637 -10.83 -18.52 21.46
C ILE A 637 -10.30 -19.70 22.26
N GLY A 638 -9.03 -20.02 22.06
CA GLY A 638 -8.34 -21.03 22.83
C GLY A 638 -8.18 -20.60 24.29
N ARG A 639 -8.52 -21.47 25.23
CA ARG A 639 -8.28 -21.27 26.67
C ARG A 639 -7.75 -22.55 27.31
N VAL A 640 -6.57 -22.46 27.90
CA VAL A 640 -5.92 -23.55 28.64
C VAL A 640 -5.60 -23.07 30.05
N GLU A 641 -6.02 -23.84 31.05
CA GLU A 641 -5.56 -23.69 32.42
C GLU A 641 -4.27 -24.51 32.59
N MET A 642 -3.12 -23.84 32.71
CA MET A 642 -1.82 -24.46 32.99
C MET A 642 -1.61 -24.46 34.50
N ARG A 643 -1.61 -25.64 35.13
CA ARG A 643 -1.37 -25.80 36.57
C ARG A 643 0.03 -26.33 36.85
N PHE A 644 0.68 -25.78 37.88
CA PHE A 644 1.97 -26.23 38.38
C PHE A 644 1.74 -27.14 39.59
N THR A 645 2.24 -28.37 39.53
CA THR A 645 2.06 -29.37 40.58
C THR A 645 3.41 -29.97 41.00
N ASP A 646 3.45 -30.65 42.15
CA ASP A 646 4.66 -31.36 42.62
C ASP A 646 5.15 -32.43 41.63
N ASP A 647 4.25 -32.97 40.79
CA ASP A 647 4.54 -33.98 39.77
C ASP A 647 4.85 -33.38 38.37
N GLY A 648 4.82 -32.04 38.22
CA GLY A 648 5.05 -31.33 36.96
C GLY A 648 3.89 -30.43 36.52
N VAL A 649 3.87 -30.05 35.24
CA VAL A 649 2.85 -29.17 34.65
C VAL A 649 1.64 -29.99 34.17
N VAL A 650 0.43 -29.49 34.42
CA VAL A 650 -0.83 -30.11 33.96
C VAL A 650 -1.67 -29.07 33.22
N CYS A 651 -1.79 -29.23 31.90
CA CYS A 651 -2.59 -28.38 31.03
C CYS A 651 -4.01 -28.93 30.86
N LYS A 652 -5.03 -28.07 30.94
CA LYS A 652 -6.42 -28.42 30.65
C LYS A 652 -7.09 -27.39 29.73
N ALA A 653 -7.41 -27.78 28.51
CA ALA A 653 -8.18 -26.96 27.58
C ALA A 653 -9.65 -26.82 28.00
N SER A 654 -10.22 -25.66 27.69
CA SER A 654 -11.66 -25.33 27.81
C SER A 654 -12.00 -24.17 26.85
N PRO A 655 -11.94 -24.38 25.53
CA PRO A 655 -12.12 -23.33 24.53
C PRO A 655 -13.42 -22.53 24.72
N ILE A 656 -13.38 -21.27 24.30
CA ILE A 656 -14.50 -20.34 24.39
C ILE A 656 -15.15 -20.29 23.01
N SER A 657 -16.36 -20.83 22.88
CA SER A 657 -17.12 -20.74 21.64
C SER A 657 -17.60 -19.32 21.37
N TYR A 658 -17.97 -19.04 20.12
CA TYR A 658 -18.65 -17.81 19.74
C TYR A 658 -19.83 -17.45 20.68
N GLU A 659 -20.70 -18.41 21.03
CA GLU A 659 -21.84 -18.17 21.94
C GLU A 659 -21.43 -17.92 23.40
N GLU A 660 -20.24 -18.36 23.83
CA GLU A 660 -19.68 -17.95 25.12
C GLU A 660 -19.11 -16.54 25.07
N ALA A 661 -18.38 -16.19 24.00
CA ALA A 661 -17.81 -14.86 23.80
C ALA A 661 -18.89 -13.76 23.72
N GLN A 662 -20.02 -14.02 23.06
CA GLN A 662 -21.16 -13.08 22.97
C GLN A 662 -21.83 -12.74 24.32
N LYS A 663 -21.40 -13.33 25.45
CA LYS A 663 -21.86 -12.98 26.81
C LYS A 663 -21.08 -11.81 27.41
N TYR A 664 -19.93 -11.45 26.83
CA TYR A 664 -19.06 -10.37 27.28
C TYR A 664 -19.45 -9.06 26.58
N THR A 665 -19.15 -7.93 27.22
CA THR A 665 -19.25 -6.61 26.57
C THR A 665 -17.98 -6.35 25.77
N PRO A 666 -18.05 -6.03 24.47
CA PRO A 666 -16.87 -5.68 23.66
C PRO A 666 -16.03 -4.55 24.30
N ASP A 667 -14.72 -4.67 24.21
CA ASP A 667 -13.76 -3.66 24.67
C ASP A 667 -13.85 -2.39 23.79
N GLU A 668 -14.16 -1.25 24.42
CA GLU A 668 -14.42 0.02 23.73
C GLU A 668 -13.13 0.64 23.14
N ASP A 669 -11.98 0.48 23.79
CA ASP A 669 -10.71 1.05 23.34
C ASP A 669 -10.21 0.33 22.08
N ILE A 670 -10.31 -0.99 22.03
CA ILE A 670 -10.02 -1.79 20.82
C ILE A 670 -10.98 -1.43 19.69
N ALA A 671 -12.28 -1.29 19.97
CA ALA A 671 -13.26 -0.92 18.96
C ALA A 671 -12.99 0.48 18.38
N GLN A 672 -12.58 1.44 19.23
CA GLN A 672 -12.21 2.79 18.80
C GLN A 672 -10.89 2.82 18.02
N LEU A 673 -9.90 1.99 18.39
CA LEU A 673 -8.67 1.82 17.61
C LEU A 673 -8.97 1.31 16.19
N ILE A 674 -9.78 0.26 16.05
CA ILE A 674 -10.19 -0.29 14.75
C ILE A 674 -10.89 0.79 13.91
N ALA A 675 -11.80 1.57 14.50
CA ALA A 675 -12.48 2.68 13.81
C ALA A 675 -11.50 3.77 13.35
N ASN A 676 -10.53 4.15 14.19
CA ASN A 676 -9.50 5.14 13.87
C ASN A 676 -8.58 4.65 12.75
N LEU A 677 -8.20 3.36 12.76
CA LEU A 677 -7.37 2.76 11.72
C LEU A 677 -8.09 2.75 10.37
N LYS A 678 -9.37 2.37 10.34
CA LYS A 678 -10.20 2.47 9.12
C LYS A 678 -10.27 3.89 8.56
N ALA A 679 -10.46 4.89 9.43
CA ALA A 679 -10.49 6.29 9.02
C ALA A 679 -9.14 6.77 8.44
N LYS A 680 -8.00 6.38 9.04
CA LYS A 680 -6.65 6.64 8.47
C LYS A 680 -6.47 5.96 7.10
N GLN A 681 -7.05 4.78 6.90
CA GLN A 681 -6.93 4.01 5.65
C GLN A 681 -7.75 4.59 4.49
N GLU A 682 -8.65 5.56 4.70
CA GLU A 682 -9.42 6.20 3.61
C GLU A 682 -8.53 6.85 2.54
N GLU A 683 -7.38 7.41 2.92
CA GLU A 683 -6.42 7.95 1.95
C GLU A 683 -5.80 6.84 1.08
N LEU A 684 -5.50 5.67 1.67
CA LEU A 684 -4.93 4.52 0.96
C LEU A 684 -5.93 3.94 -0.05
N LEU A 685 -7.22 3.90 0.28
CA LEU A 685 -8.28 3.47 -0.64
C LEU A 685 -8.30 4.29 -1.94
N ASN A 686 -7.91 5.57 -1.88
CA ASN A 686 -7.84 6.46 -3.05
C ASN A 686 -6.56 6.26 -3.91
N THR A 687 -5.65 5.38 -3.50
CA THR A 687 -4.42 5.09 -4.26
C THR A 687 -4.75 4.46 -5.62
N VAL A 688 -4.39 5.16 -6.70
CA VAL A 688 -4.48 4.64 -8.07
C VAL A 688 -3.45 3.53 -8.28
N ILE A 689 -3.90 2.37 -8.76
CA ILE A 689 -3.07 1.17 -9.01
C ILE A 689 -2.95 0.82 -10.49
N GLY A 690 -3.75 1.45 -11.35
CA GLY A 690 -3.78 1.25 -12.79
C GLY A 690 -4.87 2.10 -13.42
N LYS A 691 -5.17 1.86 -14.69
CA LYS A 691 -6.23 2.57 -15.42
C LYS A 691 -7.02 1.61 -16.30
N THR A 692 -8.33 1.80 -16.45
CA THR A 692 -9.13 1.11 -17.47
C THR A 692 -9.59 2.06 -18.58
N GLU A 693 -9.44 1.63 -19.83
CA GLU A 693 -9.92 2.34 -21.02
C GLU A 693 -11.37 2.02 -21.35
N VAL A 694 -11.97 1.06 -20.65
CA VAL A 694 -13.31 0.52 -20.84
C VAL A 694 -14.07 0.51 -19.52
N PHE A 695 -15.40 0.45 -19.58
CA PHE A 695 -16.22 0.10 -18.42
C PHE A 695 -16.01 -1.40 -18.11
N LEU A 696 -15.74 -1.75 -16.87
CA LEU A 696 -15.55 -3.13 -16.42
C LEU A 696 -16.83 -3.61 -15.74
N ASP A 697 -17.63 -4.40 -16.44
CA ASP A 697 -18.97 -4.81 -16.03
C ASP A 697 -18.95 -5.89 -14.94
N GLY A 698 -19.31 -5.51 -13.72
CA GLY A 698 -19.52 -6.39 -12.58
C GLY A 698 -20.98 -6.46 -12.12
N GLU A 699 -21.92 -5.91 -12.89
CA GLU A 699 -23.31 -5.77 -12.45
C GLU A 699 -23.97 -7.12 -12.18
N ARG A 700 -24.83 -7.16 -11.16
CA ARG A 700 -25.51 -8.38 -10.71
C ARG A 700 -26.26 -9.08 -11.84
N GLU A 701 -26.85 -8.32 -12.76
CA GLU A 701 -27.73 -8.82 -13.81
C GLU A 701 -26.95 -9.51 -14.95
N THR A 702 -25.77 -8.99 -15.31
CA THR A 702 -24.92 -9.48 -16.41
C THR A 702 -23.94 -10.55 -15.92
N ASN A 703 -23.12 -10.22 -14.92
CA ASN A 703 -22.08 -11.08 -14.34
C ASN A 703 -22.63 -12.38 -13.69
N ARG A 704 -23.96 -12.48 -13.51
CA ARG A 704 -24.64 -13.68 -12.98
C ARG A 704 -25.50 -14.43 -14.00
N THR A 705 -25.40 -14.06 -15.28
CA THR A 705 -26.10 -14.71 -16.38
C THR A 705 -25.24 -14.89 -17.64
N GLY A 706 -24.12 -14.19 -17.79
CA GLY A 706 -23.22 -14.32 -18.93
C GLY A 706 -21.78 -13.90 -18.62
N GLU A 707 -20.92 -14.02 -19.63
CA GLU A 707 -19.55 -13.51 -19.61
C GLU A 707 -19.53 -11.99 -19.41
N THR A 708 -18.64 -11.50 -18.56
CA THR A 708 -18.32 -10.07 -18.49
C THR A 708 -16.82 -9.83 -18.59
N ASN A 709 -16.44 -8.64 -19.07
CA ASN A 709 -15.03 -8.28 -19.19
C ASN A 709 -14.33 -8.13 -17.83
N LEU A 710 -15.04 -7.75 -16.76
CA LEU A 710 -14.51 -7.81 -15.39
C LEU A 710 -14.33 -9.26 -14.90
N GLY A 711 -15.24 -10.18 -15.25
CA GLY A 711 -15.08 -11.61 -15.00
C GLY A 711 -13.87 -12.22 -15.71
N ASN A 712 -13.66 -11.84 -16.97
CA ASN A 712 -12.48 -12.21 -17.75
C ASN A 712 -11.19 -11.64 -17.13
N LEU A 713 -11.20 -10.39 -16.67
CA LEU A 713 -10.06 -9.76 -16.01
C LEU A 713 -9.73 -10.45 -14.68
N ALA A 714 -10.74 -10.75 -13.87
CA ALA A 714 -10.59 -11.43 -12.58
C ALA A 714 -9.96 -12.81 -12.74
N THR A 715 -10.42 -13.59 -13.72
CA THR A 715 -9.86 -14.91 -14.00
C THR A 715 -8.49 -14.86 -14.66
N ASN A 716 -8.18 -13.83 -15.47
CA ASN A 716 -6.81 -13.58 -15.96
C ASN A 716 -5.84 -13.32 -14.80
N ALA A 717 -6.24 -12.52 -13.80
CA ALA A 717 -5.43 -12.26 -12.61
C ALA A 717 -5.18 -13.53 -11.80
N LEU A 718 -6.22 -14.35 -11.59
CA LEU A 718 -6.08 -15.65 -10.92
C LEU A 718 -5.10 -16.59 -11.64
N LEU A 719 -5.15 -16.67 -12.99
CA LEU A 719 -4.19 -17.45 -13.77
C LEU A 719 -2.78 -16.91 -13.68
N TRP A 720 -2.59 -15.60 -13.85
CA TRP A 720 -1.28 -14.96 -13.77
C TRP A 720 -0.65 -15.15 -12.40
N TYR A 721 -1.44 -15.02 -11.33
CA TYR A 721 -0.96 -15.15 -9.96
C TYR A 721 -0.63 -16.61 -9.60
N SER A 722 -1.46 -17.57 -10.01
CA SER A 722 -1.30 -18.98 -9.62
C SER A 722 -0.49 -19.86 -10.58
N GLY A 723 -0.40 -19.50 -11.87
CA GLY A 723 0.12 -20.37 -12.92
C GLY A 723 -0.70 -21.64 -13.18
N ALA A 724 -1.97 -21.67 -12.78
CA ALA A 724 -2.87 -22.82 -12.97
C ALA A 724 -3.35 -23.00 -14.42
N ASP A 725 -3.86 -24.19 -14.76
CA ASP A 725 -4.34 -24.53 -16.11
C ASP A 725 -5.68 -23.84 -16.44
N PHE A 726 -6.57 -23.72 -15.45
CA PHE A 726 -7.92 -23.17 -15.61
C PHE A 726 -8.30 -22.34 -14.39
N ALA A 727 -9.01 -21.22 -14.61
CA ALA A 727 -9.48 -20.33 -13.55
C ALA A 727 -11.00 -20.24 -13.54
N PHE A 728 -11.58 -20.24 -12.34
CA PHE A 728 -13.01 -20.13 -12.12
C PHE A 728 -13.30 -19.30 -10.86
N THR A 729 -14.14 -18.28 -11.00
CA THR A 729 -14.73 -17.56 -9.86
C THR A 729 -16.23 -17.34 -10.09
N ASN A 730 -17.00 -17.17 -9.03
CA ASN A 730 -18.45 -17.01 -9.10
C ASN A 730 -18.85 -15.53 -9.27
N GLY A 731 -19.86 -15.24 -10.10
CA GLY A 731 -20.46 -13.90 -10.25
C GLY A 731 -21.12 -13.36 -8.97
N GLY A 732 -21.22 -14.18 -7.93
CA GLY A 732 -21.55 -13.82 -6.56
C GLY A 732 -20.41 -13.13 -5.82
N GLY A 733 -19.16 -13.47 -6.16
CA GLY A 733 -17.92 -12.95 -5.58
C GLY A 733 -17.53 -11.56 -6.09
N ILE A 734 -17.74 -11.29 -7.39
CA ILE A 734 -17.61 -9.96 -8.01
C ILE A 734 -18.86 -9.14 -7.66
N ARG A 735 -18.71 -7.93 -7.10
CA ARG A 735 -19.79 -7.22 -6.41
C ARG A 735 -20.29 -5.91 -7.03
N THR A 736 -19.45 -5.24 -7.80
CA THR A 736 -19.76 -3.97 -8.46
C THR A 736 -18.92 -3.85 -9.74
N SER A 737 -19.26 -2.90 -10.59
CA SER A 737 -18.49 -2.52 -11.77
C SER A 737 -17.38 -1.53 -11.43
N ILE A 738 -16.41 -1.36 -12.34
CA ILE A 738 -15.42 -0.27 -12.30
C ILE A 738 -15.62 0.62 -13.53
N ASP A 739 -15.83 1.92 -13.30
CA ASP A 739 -16.00 2.90 -14.37
C ASP A 739 -14.73 3.11 -15.20
N LYS A 740 -14.90 3.60 -16.44
CA LYS A 740 -13.78 4.01 -17.29
C LYS A 740 -13.01 5.15 -16.63
N GLY A 741 -11.75 4.91 -16.27
CA GLY A 741 -10.94 5.89 -15.57
C GLY A 741 -9.74 5.26 -14.88
N ASP A 742 -9.17 6.00 -13.94
CA ASP A 742 -8.13 5.48 -13.04
C ASP A 742 -8.77 4.47 -12.06
N ILE A 743 -8.10 3.34 -11.81
CA ILE A 743 -8.56 2.27 -10.93
C ILE A 743 -7.87 2.44 -9.57
N THR A 744 -8.63 2.54 -8.48
CA THR A 744 -8.08 2.67 -7.13
C THR A 744 -8.06 1.34 -6.36
N GLN A 745 -7.28 1.27 -5.27
CA GLN A 745 -7.37 0.14 -4.32
C GLN A 745 -8.79 -0.01 -3.77
N GLY A 746 -9.47 1.10 -3.47
CA GLY A 746 -10.85 1.13 -3.03
C GLY A 746 -11.79 0.41 -4.00
N ASN A 747 -11.66 0.65 -5.31
CA ASN A 747 -12.49 -0.04 -6.31
C ASN A 747 -12.28 -1.57 -6.27
N ILE A 748 -11.05 -2.05 -6.03
CA ILE A 748 -10.80 -3.50 -5.96
C ILE A 748 -11.45 -4.11 -4.72
N ILE A 749 -11.39 -3.39 -3.59
CA ILE A 749 -12.00 -3.80 -2.33
C ILE A 749 -13.53 -3.80 -2.45
N GLU A 750 -14.11 -2.82 -3.16
CA GLU A 750 -15.55 -2.81 -3.48
C GLU A 750 -15.96 -3.98 -4.40
N VAL A 751 -15.09 -4.39 -5.33
CA VAL A 751 -15.32 -5.55 -6.22
C VAL A 751 -15.19 -6.89 -5.48
N PHE A 752 -14.21 -7.03 -4.58
CA PHE A 752 -13.92 -8.27 -3.82
C PHE A 752 -13.92 -8.07 -2.28
N PRO A 753 -15.02 -7.64 -1.66
CA PRO A 753 -15.07 -7.15 -0.27
C PRO A 753 -15.02 -8.26 0.81
N PHE A 754 -14.81 -9.52 0.43
CA PHE A 754 -14.96 -10.66 1.34
C PHE A 754 -13.66 -11.14 1.98
N GLY A 755 -12.49 -10.69 1.50
CA GLY A 755 -11.19 -11.22 1.97
C GLY A 755 -11.04 -12.72 1.70
N ASN A 756 -11.62 -13.19 0.59
CA ASN A 756 -11.50 -14.58 0.13
C ASN A 756 -10.05 -14.84 -0.31
N SER A 757 -9.54 -16.01 0.06
CA SER A 757 -8.22 -16.51 -0.30
C SER A 757 -8.23 -17.10 -1.71
N VAL A 758 -7.13 -16.97 -2.46
CA VAL A 758 -6.96 -17.69 -3.72
C VAL A 758 -6.52 -19.12 -3.40
N VAL A 759 -7.20 -20.09 -3.98
CA VAL A 759 -6.99 -21.53 -3.72
C VAL A 759 -6.70 -22.25 -5.01
N ILE A 760 -5.64 -23.05 -5.01
CA ILE A 760 -5.26 -23.93 -6.11
C ILE A 760 -5.54 -25.37 -5.69
N ILE A 761 -6.41 -26.06 -6.44
CA ILE A 761 -6.79 -27.47 -6.22
C ILE A 761 -6.47 -28.32 -7.45
N GLU A 762 -6.27 -29.61 -7.24
CA GLU A 762 -6.18 -30.61 -8.32
C GLU A 762 -7.60 -31.13 -8.64
N ALA A 763 -8.17 -30.73 -9.77
CA ALA A 763 -9.51 -31.11 -10.18
C ALA A 763 -9.47 -32.06 -11.38
N THR A 764 -10.33 -33.09 -11.41
CA THR A 764 -10.54 -33.86 -12.64
C THR A 764 -11.40 -33.08 -13.64
N GLY A 765 -11.31 -33.40 -14.92
CA GLY A 765 -12.24 -32.88 -15.93
C GLY A 765 -13.71 -33.14 -15.59
N GLU A 766 -14.02 -34.25 -14.91
CA GLU A 766 -15.37 -34.53 -14.39
C GLU A 766 -15.79 -33.56 -13.26
N ASN A 767 -14.88 -33.18 -12.35
CA ASN A 767 -15.16 -32.18 -11.32
C ASN A 767 -15.46 -30.81 -11.96
N ILE A 768 -14.64 -30.39 -12.94
CA ILE A 768 -14.79 -29.11 -13.64
C ILE A 768 -16.12 -29.08 -14.44
N LEU A 769 -16.44 -30.16 -15.15
CA LEU A 769 -17.72 -30.29 -15.86
C LEU A 769 -18.92 -30.16 -14.92
N LYS A 770 -18.90 -30.87 -13.78
CA LYS A 770 -19.95 -30.79 -12.74
C LYS A 770 -20.07 -29.38 -12.16
N ALA A 771 -18.95 -28.69 -11.95
CA ALA A 771 -18.92 -27.32 -11.46
C ALA A 771 -19.58 -26.35 -12.48
N MET A 772 -19.26 -26.44 -13.76
CA MET A 772 -19.86 -25.60 -14.81
C MET A 772 -21.36 -25.89 -14.97
N GLU A 773 -21.78 -27.15 -14.98
CA GLU A 773 -23.20 -27.56 -14.98
C GLU A 773 -23.99 -26.99 -13.79
N HIS A 774 -23.40 -27.05 -12.59
CA HIS A 774 -24.01 -26.50 -11.37
C HIS A 774 -24.16 -24.98 -11.43
N GLY A 775 -23.12 -24.27 -11.87
CA GLY A 775 -23.18 -22.81 -11.98
C GLY A 775 -24.22 -22.31 -12.99
N LEU A 776 -24.34 -23.03 -14.12
CA LEU A 776 -25.35 -22.80 -15.15
C LEU A 776 -26.78 -23.25 -14.77
N SER A 777 -26.97 -23.96 -13.65
CA SER A 777 -28.23 -24.66 -13.32
C SER A 777 -29.48 -23.77 -13.27
N LYS A 778 -29.35 -22.49 -12.89
CA LYS A 778 -30.48 -21.54 -12.79
C LYS A 778 -30.66 -20.65 -14.02
N TYR A 779 -29.73 -20.64 -14.98
CA TYR A 779 -29.84 -19.81 -16.18
C TYR A 779 -31.23 -20.00 -16.87
N PRO A 780 -31.91 -18.93 -17.33
CA PRO A 780 -31.48 -17.53 -17.40
C PRO A 780 -31.75 -16.69 -16.13
N GLU A 781 -32.13 -17.30 -15.00
CA GLU A 781 -32.25 -16.56 -13.74
C GLU A 781 -30.85 -16.20 -13.18
N THR A 782 -30.74 -15.03 -12.55
CA THR A 782 -29.47 -14.57 -11.96
C THR A 782 -29.00 -15.51 -10.85
N ASN A 783 -27.81 -16.09 -10.98
CA ASN A 783 -27.23 -17.01 -9.99
C ASN A 783 -25.97 -16.44 -9.36
N GLY A 784 -25.88 -16.41 -8.02
CA GLY A 784 -24.61 -16.10 -7.33
C GLY A 784 -23.50 -17.06 -7.79
N GLY A 785 -23.83 -18.34 -7.89
CA GLY A 785 -22.91 -19.36 -8.41
C GLY A 785 -22.73 -19.37 -9.94
N PHE A 786 -23.10 -18.34 -10.71
CA PHE A 786 -22.78 -18.35 -12.15
C PHE A 786 -21.25 -18.27 -12.35
N PRO A 787 -20.64 -19.06 -13.26
CA PRO A 787 -19.19 -19.09 -13.40
C PRO A 787 -18.67 -18.00 -14.34
N GLN A 788 -17.70 -17.22 -13.88
CA GLN A 788 -16.75 -16.51 -14.76
C GLN A 788 -15.49 -17.38 -14.89
N ILE A 789 -14.92 -17.49 -16.10
CA ILE A 789 -13.85 -18.44 -16.41
C ILE A 789 -12.65 -17.80 -17.13
N GLY A 790 -11.48 -18.44 -16.99
CA GLY A 790 -10.26 -18.08 -17.72
C GLY A 790 -9.44 -19.33 -18.07
N GLY A 791 -8.58 -19.21 -19.08
CA GLY A 791 -7.71 -20.30 -19.53
C GLY A 791 -8.45 -21.31 -20.42
N GLY A 792 -9.64 -20.97 -20.90
CA GLY A 792 -10.50 -21.91 -21.60
C GLY A 792 -11.79 -21.27 -22.11
N LYS A 793 -12.69 -22.13 -22.62
CA LYS A 793 -14.02 -21.76 -23.10
C LYS A 793 -15.08 -22.72 -22.59
N LEU A 794 -16.32 -22.24 -22.55
CA LEU A 794 -17.52 -22.95 -22.13
C LEU A 794 -18.64 -22.63 -23.14
N VAL A 795 -19.09 -23.67 -23.85
CA VAL A 795 -20.29 -23.58 -24.70
C VAL A 795 -21.42 -24.34 -24.00
N PHE A 796 -22.59 -23.73 -23.88
CA PHE A 796 -23.76 -24.38 -23.29
C PHE A 796 -25.04 -24.18 -24.11
N ASP A 797 -26.02 -25.06 -23.88
CA ASP A 797 -27.34 -25.03 -24.50
C ASP A 797 -28.40 -24.75 -23.42
N PRO A 798 -28.98 -23.55 -23.38
CA PRO A 798 -29.97 -23.18 -22.37
C PRO A 798 -31.32 -23.89 -22.54
N ALA A 799 -31.56 -24.57 -23.67
CA ALA A 799 -32.77 -25.36 -23.88
C ALA A 799 -32.72 -26.74 -23.20
N LYS A 800 -31.55 -27.18 -22.72
CA LYS A 800 -31.39 -28.45 -21.99
C LYS A 800 -31.72 -28.30 -20.50
N GLU A 801 -32.08 -29.44 -19.89
CA GLU A 801 -32.32 -29.54 -18.45
C GLU A 801 -31.03 -29.21 -17.66
N ALA A 802 -31.20 -28.58 -16.49
CA ALA A 802 -30.09 -28.24 -15.60
C ALA A 802 -29.31 -29.50 -15.18
N GLY A 803 -27.98 -29.46 -15.22
CA GLY A 803 -27.14 -30.64 -15.07
C GLY A 803 -26.87 -31.40 -16.37
N SER A 804 -27.31 -30.89 -17.51
CA SER A 804 -26.93 -31.35 -18.85
C SER A 804 -26.85 -30.22 -19.88
N ARG A 805 -26.60 -28.97 -19.44
CA ARG A 805 -26.54 -27.77 -20.28
C ARG A 805 -25.23 -27.61 -21.02
N VAL A 806 -24.11 -28.04 -20.44
CA VAL A 806 -22.79 -27.93 -21.06
C VAL A 806 -22.79 -28.72 -22.37
N VAL A 807 -22.24 -28.10 -23.42
CA VAL A 807 -22.03 -28.69 -24.75
C VAL A 807 -20.55 -29.02 -24.91
N GLU A 808 -19.69 -28.08 -24.53
CA GLU A 808 -18.24 -28.15 -24.72
C GLU A 808 -17.53 -27.34 -23.65
N ILE A 809 -16.39 -27.84 -23.18
CA ILE A 809 -15.41 -27.08 -22.39
C ILE A 809 -14.05 -27.29 -23.04
N GLU A 810 -13.34 -26.21 -23.32
CA GLU A 810 -11.92 -26.21 -23.71
C GLU A 810 -11.08 -25.70 -22.54
N ILE A 811 -9.92 -26.30 -22.29
CA ILE A 811 -8.87 -25.79 -21.39
C ILE A 811 -7.59 -25.70 -22.21
N ASN A 812 -6.95 -24.52 -22.24
CA ASN A 812 -5.78 -24.21 -23.07
C ASN A 812 -5.93 -24.57 -24.57
N GLY A 813 -7.17 -24.53 -25.08
CA GLY A 813 -7.50 -24.87 -26.47
C GLY A 813 -7.64 -26.38 -26.75
N GLU A 814 -7.57 -27.24 -25.73
CA GLU A 814 -7.90 -28.66 -25.83
C GLU A 814 -9.27 -28.95 -25.20
N ALA A 815 -10.08 -29.79 -25.84
CA ALA A 815 -11.36 -30.25 -25.25
C ALA A 815 -11.11 -31.00 -23.93
N ILE A 816 -11.97 -30.77 -22.93
CA ILE A 816 -11.78 -31.35 -21.59
C ILE A 816 -11.87 -32.88 -21.59
N GLU A 817 -10.89 -33.54 -20.99
CA GLU A 817 -10.87 -34.99 -20.80
C GLU A 817 -11.35 -35.32 -19.37
N PRO A 818 -12.43 -36.11 -19.16
CA PRO A 818 -13.02 -36.31 -17.84
C PRO A 818 -12.07 -36.84 -16.76
N ASP A 819 -11.23 -37.82 -17.11
CA ASP A 819 -10.29 -38.48 -16.19
C ASP A 819 -8.95 -37.73 -16.05
N LYS A 820 -8.69 -36.70 -16.87
CA LYS A 820 -7.47 -35.89 -16.82
C LYS A 820 -7.55 -34.95 -15.62
N LYS A 821 -6.43 -34.81 -14.92
CA LYS A 821 -6.25 -33.89 -13.80
C LYS A 821 -5.74 -32.56 -14.32
N TYR A 822 -6.28 -31.48 -13.80
CA TYR A 822 -5.94 -30.09 -14.10
C TYR A 822 -5.68 -29.35 -12.79
N THR A 823 -4.78 -28.37 -12.82
CA THR A 823 -4.69 -27.38 -11.75
C THR A 823 -5.78 -26.34 -11.95
N LEU A 824 -6.67 -26.21 -10.95
CA LEU A 824 -7.79 -25.28 -10.95
C LEU A 824 -7.53 -24.21 -9.90
N VAL A 825 -7.48 -22.94 -10.34
CA VAL A 825 -7.48 -21.80 -9.41
C VAL A 825 -8.88 -21.25 -9.22
N THR A 826 -9.26 -21.07 -7.96
CA THR A 826 -10.56 -20.51 -7.55
C THR A 826 -10.43 -19.77 -6.22
N ASN A 827 -11.54 -19.53 -5.53
CA ASN A 827 -11.56 -18.95 -4.18
C ASN A 827 -11.94 -19.99 -3.10
N ASP A 828 -11.50 -19.73 -1.88
CA ASP A 828 -11.73 -20.57 -0.69
C ASP A 828 -13.21 -20.91 -0.46
N PHE A 829 -14.10 -19.94 -0.58
CA PHE A 829 -15.54 -20.15 -0.47
C PHE A 829 -16.05 -21.21 -1.46
N LEU A 830 -15.61 -21.18 -2.72
CA LEU A 830 -16.01 -22.17 -3.74
C LEU A 830 -15.33 -23.53 -3.52
N ALA A 831 -14.04 -23.54 -3.16
CA ALA A 831 -13.32 -24.77 -2.83
C ALA A 831 -13.97 -25.53 -1.67
N ALA A 832 -14.49 -24.81 -0.66
CA ALA A 832 -15.21 -25.38 0.48
C ALA A 832 -16.65 -25.87 0.18
N GLY A 833 -17.15 -25.70 -1.06
CA GLY A 833 -18.51 -26.07 -1.47
C GLY A 833 -19.53 -24.92 -1.48
N GLY A 834 -19.09 -23.67 -1.26
CA GLY A 834 -19.93 -22.47 -1.31
C GLY A 834 -20.69 -22.30 -2.64
N ASP A 835 -21.82 -21.60 -2.60
CA ASP A 835 -22.83 -21.55 -3.68
C ASP A 835 -23.34 -22.94 -4.17
N GLY A 836 -23.03 -24.02 -3.45
CA GLY A 836 -23.39 -25.40 -3.78
C GLY A 836 -22.36 -26.16 -4.61
N TYR A 837 -21.13 -25.65 -4.72
CA TYR A 837 -20.02 -26.26 -5.44
C TYR A 837 -19.39 -27.47 -4.71
N GLU A 838 -20.22 -28.33 -4.10
CA GLU A 838 -19.81 -29.49 -3.29
C GLU A 838 -18.87 -30.45 -4.04
N MET A 839 -18.90 -30.47 -5.38
CA MET A 839 -17.99 -31.28 -6.21
C MET A 839 -16.52 -30.83 -6.17
N LEU A 840 -16.21 -29.68 -5.56
CA LEU A 840 -14.85 -29.18 -5.37
C LEU A 840 -14.27 -29.55 -3.99
N LYS A 841 -15.13 -29.83 -3.00
CA LYS A 841 -14.76 -29.99 -1.58
C LYS A 841 -13.76 -31.12 -1.30
N ASP A 842 -13.89 -32.21 -2.04
CA ASP A 842 -13.01 -33.39 -1.92
C ASP A 842 -11.84 -33.37 -2.92
N CYS A 843 -11.66 -32.27 -3.68
CA CYS A 843 -10.51 -32.14 -4.58
C CYS A 843 -9.23 -31.87 -3.76
N PRO A 844 -8.09 -32.54 -4.04
CA PRO A 844 -6.85 -32.28 -3.33
C PRO A 844 -6.44 -30.81 -3.38
N LEU A 845 -6.36 -30.17 -2.22
CA LEU A 845 -5.74 -28.86 -2.05
C LEU A 845 -4.26 -28.95 -2.42
N LEU A 846 -3.81 -28.07 -3.33
CA LEU A 846 -2.40 -27.98 -3.68
C LEU A 846 -1.69 -26.85 -2.91
N ARG A 847 -2.34 -25.69 -2.78
CA ARG A 847 -1.92 -24.59 -1.89
C ARG A 847 -2.99 -23.48 -1.79
N TYR A 848 -2.93 -22.71 -0.72
CA TYR A 848 -3.41 -21.32 -0.69
C TYR A 848 -2.36 -20.40 -1.30
N GLN A 849 -2.76 -19.25 -1.84
CA GLN A 849 -1.81 -18.26 -2.35
C GLN A 849 -2.39 -16.85 -2.29
N GLY A 850 -2.25 -16.18 -1.14
CA GLY A 850 -2.73 -14.80 -0.98
C GLY A 850 -4.25 -14.63 -1.09
N THR A 851 -4.71 -13.39 -1.26
CA THR A 851 -6.15 -13.05 -1.36
C THR A 851 -6.56 -12.61 -2.77
N LEU A 852 -7.86 -12.67 -3.09
CA LEU A 852 -8.36 -12.28 -4.41
C LEU A 852 -8.14 -10.79 -4.72
N ASP A 853 -8.26 -9.92 -3.73
CA ASP A 853 -7.95 -8.48 -3.86
C ASP A 853 -6.45 -8.26 -4.11
N GLU A 854 -5.56 -8.95 -3.39
CA GLU A 854 -4.10 -8.93 -3.63
C GLU A 854 -3.77 -9.37 -5.06
N ALA A 855 -4.27 -10.53 -5.50
CA ALA A 855 -4.04 -11.07 -6.84
C ALA A 855 -4.50 -10.10 -7.94
N PHE A 856 -5.62 -9.40 -7.71
CA PHE A 856 -6.20 -8.47 -8.67
C PHE A 856 -5.47 -7.11 -8.69
N ILE A 857 -5.07 -6.59 -7.52
CA ILE A 857 -4.25 -5.38 -7.39
C ILE A 857 -2.90 -5.57 -8.08
N GLU A 858 -2.21 -6.68 -7.80
CA GLU A 858 -0.88 -6.95 -8.36
C GLU A 858 -0.95 -7.20 -9.88
N TYR A 859 -1.98 -7.90 -10.38
CA TYR A 859 -2.19 -8.06 -11.81
C TYR A 859 -2.47 -6.72 -12.52
N ILE A 860 -3.32 -5.86 -11.94
CA ILE A 860 -3.61 -4.53 -12.51
C ILE A 860 -2.37 -3.64 -12.51
N ARG A 861 -1.56 -3.67 -11.44
CA ARG A 861 -0.24 -2.99 -11.39
C ARG A 861 0.72 -3.52 -12.45
N HIS A 862 0.74 -4.83 -12.67
CA HIS A 862 1.62 -5.48 -13.64
C HIS A 862 1.30 -5.10 -15.10
N ILE A 863 0.02 -5.02 -15.46
CA ILE A 863 -0.41 -4.66 -16.82
C ILE A 863 -0.54 -3.13 -17.02
N GLY A 864 -0.76 -2.37 -15.95
CA GLY A 864 -0.86 -0.91 -15.91
C GLY A 864 -2.14 -0.34 -16.53
N VAL A 865 -2.43 -0.71 -17.79
CA VAL A 865 -3.61 -0.27 -18.55
C VAL A 865 -4.47 -1.47 -18.92
N VAL A 866 -5.70 -1.48 -18.40
CA VAL A 866 -6.75 -2.44 -18.71
C VAL A 866 -7.52 -1.98 -19.95
N ASN A 867 -7.52 -2.81 -20.99
CA ASN A 867 -8.38 -2.65 -22.15
C ASN A 867 -8.84 -4.05 -22.60
N ILE A 868 -9.88 -4.54 -21.92
CA ILE A 868 -10.40 -5.91 -22.06
C ILE A 868 -11.89 -5.90 -22.42
N ASP A 869 -12.26 -6.72 -23.39
CA ASP A 869 -13.63 -6.89 -23.86
C ASP A 869 -14.14 -8.31 -23.56
N ILE A 870 -15.37 -8.61 -23.95
CA ILE A 870 -15.92 -9.96 -23.96
C ILE A 870 -15.23 -10.75 -25.10
N GLU A 871 -14.62 -11.89 -24.76
CA GLU A 871 -13.78 -12.68 -25.67
C GLU A 871 -14.53 -13.90 -26.25
N GLY A 872 -15.74 -14.19 -25.77
CA GLY A 872 -16.49 -15.39 -26.14
C GLY A 872 -16.00 -16.63 -25.39
N ARG A 873 -15.53 -16.45 -24.16
CA ARG A 873 -15.23 -17.53 -23.22
C ARG A 873 -16.50 -18.28 -22.80
N ILE A 874 -17.65 -17.63 -22.68
CA ILE A 874 -18.91 -18.27 -22.29
C ILE A 874 -19.99 -17.96 -23.32
N THR A 875 -20.41 -18.97 -24.08
CA THR A 875 -21.31 -18.79 -25.23
C THR A 875 -22.46 -19.80 -25.25
N HIS A 876 -23.55 -19.42 -25.93
CA HIS A 876 -24.64 -20.32 -26.25
C HIS A 876 -24.36 -21.05 -27.56
N ALA A 877 -24.67 -22.34 -27.63
CA ALA A 877 -24.82 -23.02 -28.92
C ALA A 877 -25.98 -22.38 -29.71
N GLU A 878 -25.74 -21.95 -30.96
CA GLU A 878 -26.80 -21.41 -31.80
C GLU A 878 -27.90 -22.45 -32.02
N ALA A 879 -29.13 -22.11 -31.63
CA ALA A 879 -30.29 -22.90 -32.00
C ALA A 879 -30.56 -22.72 -33.50
N GLU A 880 -30.36 -23.78 -34.30
CA GLU A 880 -30.87 -23.87 -35.68
C GLU A 880 -32.36 -23.45 -35.65
N PRO A 881 -32.74 -22.33 -36.30
CA PRO A 881 -34.09 -21.79 -36.16
C PRO A 881 -35.07 -22.82 -36.69
N TYR A 882 -36.01 -23.25 -35.83
CA TYR A 882 -36.95 -24.33 -36.10
C TYR A 882 -37.58 -24.19 -37.49
N LYS A 883 -37.07 -24.98 -38.44
CA LYS A 883 -37.61 -25.06 -39.80
C LYS A 883 -38.98 -25.74 -39.70
N VAL A 884 -40.03 -24.92 -39.65
CA VAL A 884 -41.42 -25.38 -39.79
C VAL A 884 -41.46 -26.27 -41.03
N PRO A 885 -41.78 -27.58 -40.91
CA PRO A 885 -41.80 -28.45 -42.07
C PRO A 885 -42.81 -27.92 -43.07
N GLU A 886 -42.40 -27.72 -44.33
CA GLU A 886 -43.33 -27.34 -45.39
C GLU A 886 -44.46 -28.38 -45.43
N THR A 887 -45.65 -27.97 -44.99
CA THR A 887 -46.85 -28.77 -45.13
C THR A 887 -47.12 -28.90 -46.61
N LYS A 888 -46.80 -30.08 -47.17
CA LYS A 888 -47.22 -30.47 -48.52
C LYS A 888 -48.74 -30.52 -48.57
N VAL A 889 -49.35 -29.37 -48.86
CA VAL A 889 -50.72 -29.29 -49.35
C VAL A 889 -50.69 -29.90 -50.75
N GLY A 890 -51.06 -31.19 -50.81
CA GLY A 890 -51.34 -31.87 -52.07
C GLY A 890 -52.52 -31.22 -52.81
N PRO A 891 -52.68 -31.54 -54.10
CA PRO A 891 -53.54 -30.80 -55.04
C PRO A 891 -55.04 -30.83 -54.71
#